data_AF-A0A2N6FQ16-F1
#
_entry.id   AF-A0A2N6FQ16-F1
#
_cell.length_a   1.000
_cell.length_b   1.000
_cell.length_c   1.000
_cell.angle_alpha   90.00
_cell.angle_beta   90.00
_cell.angle_gamma   90.00
#
_symmetry.space_group_name_H-M   'P 1'
#
loop_
_entity.id
_entity.type
_entity.pdbx_description
1 polymer ?
#
loop_
_entity_poly.entity_id
_entity_poly.type
_entity_poly.pdbx_seq_one_letter_code
_entity_poly.pdbx_strand_id
1 'polypeptide(L)'
;MAETQLDDVRINTSAFDAQVKSVSSKQLEEEQASDVKDILKSLPSVNVDGNARYGQKVYVRGLEDKFANITVDGAKLGGQLFHHSGDQTIDASLLKITSVELGPNSALSGQGVINGSFVYETKDPSDFLAEGENFGGKVTLGYQTGYERKTGTVAVFGKINEKLEFVGMGTISSDGTLRLGNGEKIKSKESKLESALAKLVIKPNDYNTFKISYNRYKDGGNRQLSGEKVGTEDTDNDYNSISRDTFTLNYEYKPDNELVNVKANAYYNKQYLTRESTNGTDRTSNLTYTEPQRKYINSTSGMDLRNSSLLGIHKITFGTDYTHEEQEIEADTLRVYSNNTTKNLDFEGGEINNHGLYLEDEMAFDNWIVTLGARYDYYKLGGIYNGTFSQLSPKLRLKYQASENLTLRSGYGHIFKGPALGETLAVDSTDIQTGDTNAQTGNNFEVGFDYDLTKALNADDAIVGFNAYRYNVDNYAHTTKNNSLTSQSDIMIWGLETMFSYKKDKLGLNLSHTYTDGRQKDLVSGITYDPKTTNIHIFKIGANYQITKEFKFNYNSQFVPGNEWLSYSSRSGSTTEYKRAGYAVHDINLTYNPSSLKNTSFNFGIGNLFDKKYVTHTGFGSQTTSTNKSYEVGRNFKFQVSYKF
;
A
#
# COMPACT_ATOMS: atom_id res chain seq x y z
N MET A 1 4.93 -43.59 1.51
CA MET A 1 4.88 -42.53 0.48
C MET A 1 6.11 -41.68 0.72
N ALA A 2 6.97 -41.53 -0.28
CA ALA A 2 8.19 -40.76 -0.15
C ALA A 2 7.81 -39.28 0.08
N GLU A 3 8.31 -38.69 1.17
CA GLU A 3 8.27 -37.24 1.37
C GLU A 3 9.12 -36.60 0.28
N THR A 4 8.50 -35.94 -0.69
CA THR A 4 9.22 -34.97 -1.51
C THR A 4 9.22 -33.65 -0.73
N GLN A 5 9.97 -33.62 0.38
CA GLN A 5 10.41 -32.33 0.91
C GLN A 5 11.44 -31.78 -0.08
N LEU A 6 11.38 -30.49 -0.40
CA LEU A 6 12.60 -29.77 -0.75
C LEU A 6 13.57 -30.13 0.39
N ASP A 7 14.70 -30.78 0.09
CA ASP A 7 15.65 -31.37 1.06
C ASP A 7 15.93 -30.44 2.27
N ASP A 8 16.59 -30.94 3.32
CA ASP A 8 17.06 -30.29 4.57
C ASP A 8 17.81 -28.91 4.44
N VAL A 9 17.66 -28.18 3.33
CA VAL A 9 17.94 -26.77 3.18
C VAL A 9 17.16 -25.98 4.23
N ARG A 10 17.89 -25.42 5.20
CA ARG A 10 17.31 -24.48 6.17
C ARG A 10 16.76 -23.25 5.45
N ILE A 11 15.45 -23.19 5.26
CA ILE A 11 14.75 -21.99 4.82
C ILE A 11 14.62 -21.05 6.02
N ASN A 12 15.71 -20.34 6.34
CA ASN A 12 15.65 -19.29 7.34
C ASN A 12 14.78 -18.14 6.80
N THR A 13 13.84 -17.68 7.62
CA THR A 13 13.05 -16.46 7.33
C THR A 13 14.03 -15.28 7.28
N SER A 14 13.98 -14.44 6.23
CA SER A 14 14.85 -13.25 6.17
C SER A 14 14.47 -12.24 7.27
N ALA A 15 15.39 -11.34 7.62
CA ALA A 15 15.08 -10.30 8.61
C ALA A 15 13.91 -9.40 8.16
N PHE A 16 13.80 -9.15 6.84
CA PHE A 16 12.68 -8.41 6.26
C PHE A 16 11.36 -9.18 6.39
N ASP A 17 11.34 -10.47 6.04
CA ASP A 17 10.13 -11.31 6.16
C ASP A 17 9.67 -11.41 7.62
N ALA A 18 10.61 -11.50 8.57
CA ALA A 18 10.31 -11.48 10.00
C ALA A 18 9.61 -10.17 10.41
N GLN A 19 10.09 -9.03 9.87
CA GLN A 19 9.49 -7.72 10.13
C GLN A 19 8.10 -7.60 9.48
N VAL A 20 7.89 -8.08 8.26
CA VAL A 20 6.56 -8.13 7.62
C VAL A 20 5.60 -8.98 8.44
N LYS A 21 6.01 -10.19 8.85
CA LYS A 21 5.22 -11.09 9.71
C LYS A 21 4.88 -10.48 11.08
N SER A 22 5.70 -9.55 11.57
CA SER A 22 5.43 -8.85 12.83
C SER A 22 4.21 -7.90 12.74
N VAL A 23 3.85 -7.45 11.54
CA VAL A 23 2.67 -6.62 11.26
C VAL A 23 1.40 -7.49 11.20
N SER A 24 1.12 -8.17 12.31
CA SER A 24 -0.06 -9.02 12.44
C SER A 24 -1.32 -8.20 12.73
N SER A 25 -2.49 -8.75 12.40
CA SER A 25 -3.81 -8.19 12.80
C SER A 25 -3.87 -7.86 14.30
N LYS A 26 -3.29 -8.73 15.14
CA LYS A 26 -3.22 -8.52 16.59
C LYS A 26 -2.35 -7.32 16.95
N GLN A 27 -1.16 -7.19 16.34
CA GLN A 27 -0.28 -6.04 16.58
C GLN A 27 -0.94 -4.74 16.15
N LEU A 28 -1.60 -4.71 14.99
CA LEU A 28 -2.34 -3.54 14.50
C LEU A 28 -3.47 -3.13 15.45
N GLU A 29 -4.17 -4.10 16.05
CA GLU A 29 -5.21 -3.81 17.06
C GLU A 29 -4.64 -3.26 18.36
N GLU A 30 -3.54 -3.83 18.86
CA GLU A 30 -2.84 -3.35 20.06
C GLU A 30 -2.25 -1.94 19.86
N GLU A 31 -1.84 -1.61 18.64
CA GLU A 31 -1.35 -0.27 18.26
C GLU A 31 -2.45 0.71 17.86
N GLN A 32 -3.71 0.26 17.88
CA GLN A 32 -4.89 1.06 17.53
C GLN A 32 -4.73 1.67 16.13
N ALA A 33 -4.27 0.85 15.18
CA ALA A 33 -4.06 1.23 13.80
C ALA A 33 -5.39 1.61 13.15
N SER A 34 -5.40 2.75 12.45
CA SER A 34 -6.64 3.35 11.95
C SER A 34 -6.63 3.72 10.47
N ASP A 35 -5.47 3.73 9.83
CA ASP A 35 -5.28 4.01 8.40
C ASP A 35 -3.96 3.41 7.88
N VAL A 36 -3.67 3.61 6.60
CA VAL A 36 -2.54 2.99 5.89
C VAL A 36 -1.20 3.39 6.50
N LYS A 37 -1.09 4.63 7.00
CA LYS A 37 0.10 5.10 7.72
C LYS A 37 0.39 4.25 8.95
N ASP A 38 -0.63 3.93 9.75
CA ASP A 38 -0.45 3.05 10.92
C ASP A 38 -0.08 1.62 10.49
N ILE A 39 -0.70 1.07 9.44
CA ILE A 39 -0.43 -0.30 8.95
C ILE A 39 1.04 -0.47 8.51
N LEU A 40 1.54 0.47 7.71
CA LEU A 40 2.86 0.36 7.08
C LEU A 40 3.97 1.00 7.91
N LYS A 41 3.63 1.54 9.09
CA LYS A 41 4.53 2.34 9.91
C LYS A 41 5.82 1.62 10.26
N SER A 42 5.75 0.34 10.60
CA SER A 42 6.89 -0.45 11.05
C SER A 42 7.70 -1.05 9.90
N LEU A 43 7.20 -1.02 8.66
CA LEU A 43 7.89 -1.63 7.53
C LEU A 43 9.11 -0.80 7.10
N PRO A 44 10.27 -1.42 6.84
CA PRO A 44 11.44 -0.72 6.34
C PRO A 44 11.22 -0.35 4.86
N SER A 45 11.86 0.71 4.40
CA SER A 45 11.77 1.20 3.01
C SER A 45 10.37 1.58 2.52
N VAL A 46 9.41 1.63 3.45
CA VAL A 46 8.06 2.14 3.25
C VAL A 46 7.87 3.39 4.11
N ASN A 47 7.44 4.47 3.47
CA ASN A 47 7.11 5.73 4.12
C ASN A 47 5.70 6.15 3.70
N VAL A 48 4.91 6.66 4.65
CA VAL A 48 3.58 7.20 4.36
C VAL A 48 3.57 8.66 4.79
N ASP A 49 3.29 9.56 3.87
CA ASP A 49 3.09 10.99 4.16
C ASP A 49 1.59 11.32 4.32
N GLY A 50 1.28 12.56 4.68
CA GLY A 50 -0.10 13.09 4.67
C GLY A 50 -0.83 12.92 6.00
N ASN A 51 -1.33 14.03 6.54
CA ASN A 51 -1.94 14.03 7.88
C ASN A 51 -3.37 13.48 7.90
N ALA A 52 -4.15 13.61 6.82
CA ALA A 52 -5.52 13.11 6.73
C ALA A 52 -5.60 11.83 5.91
N ARG A 53 -6.50 10.91 6.29
CA ARG A 53 -6.67 9.55 5.71
C ARG A 53 -6.65 9.55 4.18
N TYR A 54 -7.52 10.35 3.54
CA TYR A 54 -7.64 10.44 2.08
C TYR A 54 -6.45 11.11 1.36
N GLY A 55 -5.55 11.75 2.10
CA GLY A 55 -4.38 12.44 1.56
C GLY A 55 -3.07 11.66 1.75
N GLN A 56 -3.11 10.43 2.27
CA GLN A 56 -1.93 9.65 2.58
C GLN A 56 -1.30 9.04 1.33
N LYS A 57 -0.04 9.36 1.01
CA LYS A 57 0.69 8.72 -0.09
C LYS A 57 1.76 7.80 0.44
N VAL A 58 1.83 6.61 -0.14
CA VAL A 58 2.81 5.59 0.24
C VAL A 58 3.98 5.63 -0.74
N TYR A 59 5.18 5.57 -0.20
CA TYR A 59 6.43 5.50 -0.95
C TYR A 59 7.16 4.23 -0.60
N VAL A 60 7.66 3.55 -1.64
CA VAL A 60 8.37 2.28 -1.54
C VAL A 60 9.65 2.43 -2.33
N ARG A 61 10.79 2.24 -1.65
CA ARG A 61 12.13 2.41 -2.24
C ARG A 61 12.25 3.67 -3.11
N GLY A 62 11.67 4.79 -2.67
CA GLY A 62 11.80 6.09 -3.33
C GLY A 62 10.75 6.45 -4.38
N LEU A 63 9.85 5.56 -4.78
CA LEU A 63 8.74 5.87 -5.70
C LEU A 63 7.38 5.72 -5.01
N GLU A 64 6.37 6.45 -5.49
CA GLU A 64 4.97 6.31 -5.02
C GLU A 64 4.43 4.90 -5.30
N ASP A 65 3.42 4.49 -4.55
CA ASP A 65 2.82 3.16 -4.59
C ASP A 65 2.03 2.83 -5.87
N LYS A 66 1.71 3.81 -6.71
CA LYS A 66 1.24 3.58 -8.10
C LYS A 66 2.24 2.84 -9.00
N PHE A 67 3.50 2.78 -8.58
CA PHE A 67 4.56 2.00 -9.21
C PHE A 67 4.74 0.60 -8.59
N ALA A 68 3.97 0.30 -7.54
CA ALA A 68 3.85 -1.00 -6.91
C ALA A 68 2.60 -1.72 -7.42
N ASN A 69 2.53 -3.04 -7.21
CA ASN A 69 1.26 -3.76 -7.29
C ASN A 69 0.67 -3.93 -5.89
N ILE A 70 -0.53 -3.38 -5.69
CA ILE A 70 -1.25 -3.52 -4.42
C ILE A 70 -2.52 -4.32 -4.68
N THR A 71 -2.75 -5.35 -3.88
CA THR A 71 -3.94 -6.18 -3.98
C THR A 71 -4.63 -6.34 -2.64
N VAL A 72 -5.97 -6.39 -2.65
CA VAL A 72 -6.81 -6.82 -1.52
C VAL A 72 -7.56 -8.07 -1.93
N ASP A 73 -7.33 -9.21 -1.27
CA ASP A 73 -7.88 -10.52 -1.66
C ASP A 73 -7.59 -10.87 -3.13
N GLY A 74 -6.43 -10.47 -3.64
CA GLY A 74 -6.03 -10.64 -5.05
C GLY A 74 -6.63 -9.60 -6.02
N ALA A 75 -7.58 -8.77 -5.60
CA ALA A 75 -8.10 -7.68 -6.43
C ALA A 75 -7.11 -6.51 -6.47
N LYS A 76 -6.66 -6.14 -7.67
CA LYS A 76 -5.73 -5.03 -7.87
C LYS A 76 -6.39 -3.69 -7.52
N LEU A 77 -5.69 -2.89 -6.70
CA LEU A 77 -5.96 -1.47 -6.57
C LEU A 77 -5.23 -0.77 -7.73
N GLY A 78 -6.01 -0.23 -8.66
CA GLY A 78 -5.50 0.40 -9.88
C GLY A 78 -6.10 1.78 -10.08
N GLY A 79 -5.44 2.57 -10.93
CA GLY A 79 -5.79 3.94 -11.25
C GLY A 79 -5.53 4.95 -10.16
N GLN A 80 -5.54 6.21 -10.58
CA GLN A 80 -5.43 7.36 -9.70
C GLN A 80 -6.64 8.25 -9.92
N LEU A 81 -7.48 8.42 -8.90
CA LEU A 81 -8.64 9.31 -9.03
C LEU A 81 -8.22 10.78 -9.03
N PHE A 82 -7.27 11.14 -8.16
CA PHE A 82 -6.81 12.51 -8.00
C PHE A 82 -5.38 12.54 -7.43
N HIS A 83 -4.51 13.34 -8.03
CA HIS A 83 -3.09 13.38 -7.68
C HIS A 83 -2.78 13.98 -6.32
N HIS A 84 -3.72 14.73 -5.72
CA HIS A 84 -3.59 15.26 -4.36
C HIS A 84 -4.29 14.38 -3.29
N SER A 85 -4.73 13.17 -3.66
CA SER A 85 -5.21 12.13 -2.74
C SER A 85 -4.27 10.92 -2.69
N GLY A 86 -4.47 10.07 -1.70
CA GLY A 86 -3.87 8.74 -1.60
C GLY A 86 -4.61 7.71 -2.45
N ASP A 87 -3.88 6.69 -2.92
CA ASP A 87 -4.42 5.67 -3.81
C ASP A 87 -4.92 4.42 -3.03
N GLN A 88 -4.41 4.18 -1.81
CA GLN A 88 -4.81 3.04 -0.96
C GLN A 88 -6.07 3.31 -0.13
N THR A 89 -7.23 2.94 -0.68
CA THR A 89 -8.57 3.03 -0.05
C THR A 89 -8.85 1.88 0.92
N ILE A 90 -8.07 1.79 2.00
CA ILE A 90 -8.09 0.65 2.93
C ILE A 90 -8.60 1.04 4.33
N ASP A 91 -9.45 0.19 4.91
CA ASP A 91 -9.76 0.19 6.35
C ASP A 91 -8.88 -0.84 7.08
N ALA A 92 -8.04 -0.35 8.00
CA ALA A 92 -7.14 -1.16 8.82
C ALA A 92 -7.87 -2.22 9.66
N SER A 93 -9.13 -1.99 10.04
CA SER A 93 -9.89 -2.92 10.87
C SER A 93 -10.26 -4.22 10.15
N LEU A 94 -10.36 -4.19 8.82
CA LEU A 94 -10.84 -5.30 7.98
C LEU A 94 -9.73 -6.19 7.44
N LEU A 95 -8.47 -5.72 7.46
CA LEU A 95 -7.38 -6.35 6.72
C LEU A 95 -6.28 -6.90 7.63
N LYS A 96 -5.45 -7.76 7.02
CA LYS A 96 -4.11 -8.17 7.45
C LYS A 96 -3.17 -8.04 6.26
N ILE A 97 -1.90 -7.76 6.52
CA ILE A 97 -0.86 -7.83 5.49
C ILE A 97 -0.26 -9.23 5.49
N THR A 98 -0.22 -9.89 4.33
CA THR A 98 0.29 -11.26 4.23
C THR A 98 1.64 -11.34 3.54
N SER A 99 1.89 -10.42 2.61
CA SER A 99 3.18 -10.35 1.93
C SER A 99 3.51 -8.93 1.49
N VAL A 100 4.80 -8.60 1.57
CA VAL A 100 5.39 -7.44 0.91
C VAL A 100 6.61 -7.96 0.16
N GLU A 101 6.73 -7.62 -1.11
CA GLU A 101 7.94 -7.84 -1.88
C GLU A 101 8.50 -6.47 -2.28
N LEU A 102 9.78 -6.24 -2.05
CA LEU A 102 10.43 -5.01 -2.47
C LEU A 102 11.15 -5.22 -3.80
N GLY A 103 10.91 -4.31 -4.74
CA GLY A 103 11.38 -4.45 -6.12
C GLY A 103 10.63 -5.52 -6.93
N PRO A 104 11.02 -5.73 -8.20
CA PRO A 104 10.34 -6.60 -9.15
C PRO A 104 11.14 -7.89 -9.40
N ASN A 105 11.46 -8.65 -8.35
CA ASN A 105 12.36 -9.80 -8.44
C ASN A 105 11.65 -11.15 -8.60
N SER A 106 10.32 -11.19 -8.53
CA SER A 106 9.50 -12.37 -8.84
C SER A 106 8.68 -12.20 -10.13
N ALA A 107 8.48 -13.32 -10.82
CA ALA A 107 7.53 -13.38 -11.93
C ALA A 107 6.07 -13.42 -11.42
N LEU A 108 5.88 -13.71 -10.12
CA LEU A 108 4.60 -13.87 -9.44
C LEU A 108 4.03 -12.56 -8.87
N SER A 109 4.82 -11.48 -8.82
CA SER A 109 4.40 -10.16 -8.29
C SER A 109 3.38 -9.42 -9.19
N GLY A 110 3.08 -10.00 -10.36
CA GLY A 110 2.14 -9.48 -11.34
C GLY A 110 2.72 -8.40 -12.25
N GLN A 111 1.90 -7.93 -13.19
CA GLN A 111 2.25 -6.92 -14.19
C GLN A 111 2.55 -5.53 -13.63
N GLY A 112 3.49 -4.81 -14.24
CA GLY A 112 3.67 -3.36 -14.01
C GLY A 112 4.34 -2.98 -12.69
N VAL A 113 5.01 -3.93 -12.02
CA VAL A 113 5.77 -3.70 -10.78
C VAL A 113 7.12 -3.05 -11.09
N ILE A 114 7.40 -1.95 -10.41
CA ILE A 114 8.70 -1.28 -10.44
C ILE A 114 9.36 -1.35 -9.05
N ASN A 115 8.69 -0.85 -8.02
CA ASN A 115 9.28 -0.66 -6.69
C ASN A 115 8.84 -1.69 -5.63
N GLY A 116 7.81 -2.50 -5.90
CA GLY A 116 7.42 -3.62 -5.03
C GLY A 116 5.97 -4.08 -5.19
N SER A 117 5.53 -4.99 -4.33
CA SER A 117 4.13 -5.43 -4.26
C SER A 117 3.66 -5.63 -2.83
N PHE A 118 2.38 -5.33 -2.57
CA PHE A 118 1.70 -5.47 -1.28
C PHE A 118 0.49 -6.37 -1.45
N VAL A 119 0.46 -7.45 -0.69
CA VAL A 119 -0.66 -8.38 -0.64
C VAL A 119 -1.37 -8.19 0.70
N TYR A 120 -2.53 -7.56 0.63
CA TYR A 120 -3.47 -7.48 1.74
C TYR A 120 -4.54 -8.56 1.58
N GLU A 121 -4.94 -9.14 2.71
CA GLU A 121 -6.10 -10.02 2.78
C GLU A 121 -7.11 -9.45 3.75
N THR A 122 -8.38 -9.54 3.42
CA THR A 122 -9.45 -9.29 4.39
C THR A 122 -9.48 -10.43 5.40
N LYS A 123 -9.88 -10.15 6.64
CA LYS A 123 -9.94 -11.16 7.70
C LYS A 123 -10.86 -12.31 7.32
N ASP A 124 -10.48 -13.52 7.70
CA ASP A 124 -11.23 -14.75 7.56
C ASP A 124 -11.93 -15.10 8.90
N PRO A 125 -12.95 -15.99 8.89
CA PRO A 125 -13.63 -16.42 10.12
C PRO A 125 -12.67 -17.00 11.17
N SER A 126 -11.63 -17.73 10.72
CA SER A 126 -10.57 -18.29 11.57
C SER A 126 -9.70 -17.23 12.25
N ASP A 127 -9.71 -15.97 11.77
CA ASP A 127 -8.98 -14.88 12.43
C ASP A 127 -9.71 -14.41 13.73
N PHE A 128 -10.94 -14.88 13.97
CA PHE A 128 -11.76 -14.51 15.13
C PHE A 128 -12.12 -15.67 16.05
N LEU A 129 -12.44 -16.84 15.49
CA LEU A 129 -12.87 -18.01 16.23
C LEU A 129 -11.69 -18.62 17.00
N ALA A 130 -11.85 -18.82 18.30
CA ALA A 130 -10.94 -19.65 19.08
C ALA A 130 -11.20 -21.14 18.79
N GLU A 131 -10.27 -22.00 19.23
CA GLU A 131 -10.44 -23.45 19.09
C GLU A 131 -11.74 -23.93 19.77
N GLY A 132 -12.59 -24.63 19.02
CA GLY A 132 -13.89 -25.12 19.46
C GLY A 132 -15.05 -24.10 19.37
N GLU A 133 -14.80 -22.83 19.03
CA GLU A 133 -15.85 -21.84 18.78
C GLU A 133 -16.40 -21.99 17.34
N ASN A 134 -17.73 -22.02 17.20
CA ASN A 134 -18.39 -22.10 15.89
C ASN A 134 -19.08 -20.79 15.46
N PHE A 135 -19.29 -19.86 16.38
CA PHE A 135 -19.95 -18.59 16.10
C PHE A 135 -19.51 -17.55 17.14
N GLY A 136 -19.42 -16.30 16.74
CA GLY A 136 -19.17 -15.20 17.67
C GLY A 136 -19.41 -13.82 17.07
N GLY A 137 -19.37 -12.83 17.95
CA GLY A 137 -19.42 -11.42 17.60
C GLY A 137 -18.22 -10.68 18.18
N LYS A 138 -17.85 -9.55 17.56
CA LYS A 138 -16.86 -8.62 18.11
C LYS A 138 -17.33 -7.19 17.95
N VAL A 139 -17.23 -6.40 19.01
CA VAL A 139 -17.45 -4.96 18.99
C VAL A 139 -16.16 -4.26 19.43
N THR A 140 -15.75 -3.27 18.66
CA THR A 140 -14.60 -2.41 18.97
C THR A 140 -15.03 -0.95 18.92
N LEU A 141 -14.74 -0.19 19.96
CA LEU A 141 -14.96 1.25 20.04
C LEU A 141 -13.63 1.96 20.28
N GLY A 142 -13.40 3.07 19.59
CA GLY A 142 -12.15 3.82 19.70
C GLY A 142 -12.33 5.33 19.64
N TYR A 143 -11.42 6.05 20.30
CA TYR A 143 -11.32 7.50 20.24
C TYR A 143 -9.86 7.95 20.12
N GLN A 144 -9.58 8.94 19.28
CA GLN A 144 -8.25 9.54 19.13
C GLN A 144 -8.33 11.07 19.19
N THR A 145 -7.56 11.70 20.07
CA THR A 145 -7.67 13.15 20.29
C THR A 145 -7.05 14.00 19.19
N GLY A 146 -5.98 13.52 18.54
CA GLY A 146 -5.24 14.27 17.51
C GLY A 146 -6.05 14.50 16.23
N TYR A 147 -7.08 13.69 16.03
CA TYR A 147 -8.02 13.72 14.91
C TYR A 147 -9.45 14.01 15.34
N GLU A 148 -9.71 14.10 16.65
CA GLU A 148 -11.05 13.94 17.24
C GLU A 148 -11.82 12.71 16.70
N ARG A 149 -11.07 11.67 16.28
CA ARG A 149 -11.58 10.50 15.56
C ARG A 149 -12.37 9.59 16.49
N LYS A 150 -13.63 9.34 16.17
CA LYS A 150 -14.49 8.35 16.85
C LYS A 150 -14.68 7.16 15.93
N THR A 151 -14.40 5.94 16.41
CA THR A 151 -14.51 4.72 15.60
C THR A 151 -15.37 3.69 16.29
N GLY A 152 -16.23 3.02 15.52
CA GLY A 152 -16.98 1.84 15.94
C GLY A 152 -16.93 0.77 14.87
N THR A 153 -16.54 -0.44 15.26
CA THR A 153 -16.48 -1.61 14.38
C THR A 153 -17.31 -2.74 15.01
N VAL A 154 -18.12 -3.41 14.19
CA VAL A 154 -18.87 -4.60 14.56
C VAL A 154 -18.53 -5.72 13.59
N ALA A 155 -18.31 -6.92 14.10
CA ALA A 155 -18.10 -8.13 13.32
C ALA A 155 -18.99 -9.27 13.83
N VAL A 156 -19.48 -10.09 12.91
CA VAL A 156 -20.18 -11.36 13.17
C VAL A 156 -19.53 -12.42 12.29
N PHE A 157 -19.18 -13.56 12.86
CA PHE A 157 -18.44 -14.60 12.16
C PHE A 157 -18.87 -15.98 12.66
N GLY A 158 -18.75 -16.99 11.82
CA GLY A 158 -19.07 -18.35 12.22
C GLY A 158 -18.74 -19.41 11.19
N LYS A 159 -18.62 -20.63 11.69
CA LYS A 159 -18.56 -21.89 10.97
C LYS A 159 -19.92 -22.56 11.09
N ILE A 160 -20.72 -22.51 10.03
CA ILE A 160 -22.08 -23.11 10.01
C ILE A 160 -21.96 -24.64 10.05
N ASN A 161 -20.99 -25.17 9.31
CA ASN A 161 -20.58 -26.57 9.31
C ASN A 161 -19.16 -26.69 8.73
N GLU A 162 -18.63 -27.91 8.59
CA GLU A 162 -17.30 -28.17 8.01
C GLU A 162 -17.08 -27.61 6.59
N LYS A 163 -18.16 -27.33 5.86
CA LYS A 163 -18.13 -26.88 4.46
C LYS A 163 -18.42 -25.40 4.27
N LEU A 164 -18.89 -24.68 5.29
CA LEU A 164 -19.35 -23.31 5.12
C LEU A 164 -19.02 -22.45 6.35
N GLU A 165 -18.23 -21.41 6.11
CA GLU A 165 -17.87 -20.38 7.08
C GLU A 165 -18.22 -19.00 6.52
N PHE A 166 -18.46 -18.03 7.40
CA PHE A 166 -18.77 -16.66 7.01
C PHE A 166 -18.19 -15.64 7.98
N VAL A 167 -17.95 -14.43 7.47
CA VAL A 167 -17.69 -13.24 8.28
C VAL A 167 -18.36 -12.02 7.65
N GLY A 168 -19.03 -11.24 8.48
CA GLY A 168 -19.57 -9.92 8.15
C GLY A 168 -18.99 -8.88 9.10
N MET A 169 -18.51 -7.76 8.58
CA MET A 169 -17.95 -6.67 9.37
C MET A 169 -18.42 -5.31 8.86
N GLY A 170 -18.55 -4.35 9.76
CA GLY A 170 -18.84 -2.95 9.42
C GLY A 170 -18.10 -1.99 10.36
N THR A 171 -17.56 -0.92 9.80
CA THR A 171 -16.84 0.12 10.50
C THR A 171 -17.40 1.49 10.15
N ILE A 172 -17.61 2.33 11.16
CA ILE A 172 -17.85 3.76 11.00
C ILE A 172 -16.75 4.50 11.77
N SER A 173 -16.05 5.41 11.11
CA SER A 173 -15.04 6.27 11.74
C SER A 173 -15.27 7.71 11.31
N SER A 174 -15.38 8.64 12.25
CA SER A 174 -15.59 10.06 11.98
C SER A 174 -14.44 10.89 12.53
N ASP A 175 -13.74 11.58 11.64
CA ASP A 175 -12.64 12.49 11.91
C ASP A 175 -13.20 13.91 12.10
N GLY A 176 -12.87 14.51 13.24
CA GLY A 176 -13.18 15.89 13.56
C GLY A 176 -11.98 16.81 13.32
N THR A 177 -11.82 17.81 14.19
CA THR A 177 -10.73 18.77 14.05
C THR A 177 -9.37 18.11 14.26
N LEU A 178 -8.50 18.20 13.26
CA LEU A 178 -7.13 17.71 13.32
C LEU A 178 -6.25 18.72 14.06
N ARG A 179 -5.40 18.24 14.98
CA ARG A 179 -4.48 19.08 15.75
C ARG A 179 -3.02 18.81 15.39
N LEU A 180 -2.28 19.85 15.04
CA LEU A 180 -0.86 19.81 14.72
C LEU A 180 0.02 19.94 15.98
N GLY A 181 1.32 19.62 15.85
CA GLY A 181 2.28 19.65 16.96
C GLY A 181 2.52 21.01 17.64
N ASN A 182 2.11 22.12 17.00
CA ASN A 182 2.11 23.47 17.59
C ASN A 182 0.75 23.87 18.21
N GLY A 183 -0.23 22.96 18.25
CA GLY A 183 -1.58 23.25 18.74
C GLY A 183 -2.53 23.86 17.71
N GLU A 184 -2.05 24.16 16.51
CA GLU A 184 -2.87 24.63 15.39
C GLU A 184 -3.92 23.59 14.99
N LYS A 185 -5.11 24.07 14.63
CA LYS A 185 -6.29 23.26 14.33
C LYS A 185 -6.59 23.32 12.85
N ILE A 186 -7.03 22.19 12.29
CA ILE A 186 -7.38 22.05 10.88
C ILE A 186 -8.76 21.39 10.82
N LYS A 187 -9.73 22.10 10.23
CA LYS A 187 -11.13 21.65 10.11
C LYS A 187 -11.51 21.23 8.70
N SER A 188 -10.89 21.85 7.70
CA SER A 188 -11.04 21.53 6.28
C SER A 188 -10.65 20.09 5.88
N LYS A 189 -10.32 19.21 6.83
CA LYS A 189 -9.94 17.81 6.59
C LYS A 189 -10.83 16.81 7.32
N GLU A 190 -11.90 17.27 7.96
CA GLU A 190 -12.92 16.42 8.58
C GLU A 190 -13.47 15.40 7.57
N SER A 191 -13.70 14.16 8.01
CA SER A 191 -14.19 13.12 7.13
C SER A 191 -14.91 12.01 7.89
N LYS A 192 -15.70 11.24 7.17
CA LYS A 192 -16.41 10.07 7.68
C LYS A 192 -16.11 8.87 6.79
N LEU A 193 -15.45 7.88 7.37
CA LEU A 193 -15.28 6.55 6.80
C LEU A 193 -16.48 5.66 7.17
N GLU A 194 -17.04 5.02 6.15
CA GLU A 194 -17.98 3.91 6.22
C GLU A 194 -17.38 2.74 5.45
N SER A 195 -17.11 1.63 6.12
CA SER A 195 -16.54 0.43 5.50
C SER A 195 -17.30 -0.83 5.88
N ALA A 196 -17.37 -1.80 4.97
CA ALA A 196 -18.04 -3.07 5.19
C ALA A 196 -17.31 -4.22 4.49
N LEU A 197 -17.46 -5.42 5.06
CA LEU A 197 -16.99 -6.68 4.49
C LEU A 197 -18.09 -7.72 4.65
N ALA A 198 -18.37 -8.46 3.59
CA ALA A 198 -19.09 -9.72 3.65
C ALA A 198 -18.26 -10.79 2.94
N LYS A 199 -18.00 -11.91 3.60
CA LYS A 199 -17.20 -13.01 3.04
C LYS A 199 -17.82 -14.36 3.39
N LEU A 200 -17.83 -15.24 2.41
CA LEU A 200 -18.17 -16.65 2.54
C LEU A 200 -16.96 -17.51 2.17
N VAL A 201 -16.67 -18.53 2.97
CA VAL A 201 -15.67 -19.56 2.67
C VAL A 201 -16.39 -20.90 2.54
N ILE A 202 -16.29 -21.52 1.37
CA ILE A 202 -16.98 -22.76 1.02
C ILE A 202 -15.94 -23.84 0.76
N LYS A 203 -16.02 -24.94 1.50
CA LYS A 203 -15.11 -26.10 1.42
C LYS A 203 -15.93 -27.37 1.08
N PRO A 204 -16.28 -27.61 -0.19
CA PRO A 204 -17.17 -28.73 -0.55
C PRO A 204 -16.62 -30.11 -0.15
N ASN A 205 -15.29 -30.23 -0.14
CA ASN A 205 -14.47 -31.36 0.26
C ASN A 205 -13.08 -30.85 0.70
N ASP A 206 -12.18 -31.76 1.09
CA ASP A 206 -10.86 -31.43 1.65
C ASP A 206 -9.89 -30.77 0.65
N TYR A 207 -10.17 -30.87 -0.66
CA TYR A 207 -9.28 -30.38 -1.71
C TYR A 207 -9.70 -29.04 -2.31
N ASN A 208 -10.95 -28.61 -2.10
CA ASN A 208 -11.54 -27.47 -2.79
C ASN A 208 -11.93 -26.38 -1.78
N THR A 209 -11.43 -25.16 -1.96
CA THR A 209 -11.84 -23.99 -1.17
C THR A 209 -12.25 -22.86 -2.11
N PHE A 210 -13.46 -22.34 -1.93
CA PHE A 210 -13.92 -21.10 -2.57
C PHE A 210 -14.04 -20.01 -1.52
N LYS A 211 -13.56 -18.80 -1.82
CA LYS A 211 -13.84 -17.59 -1.03
C LYS A 211 -14.53 -16.56 -1.91
N ILE A 212 -15.70 -16.12 -1.49
CA ILE A 212 -16.46 -15.05 -2.15
C ILE A 212 -16.48 -13.87 -1.20
N SER A 213 -16.02 -12.69 -1.64
CA SER A 213 -16.04 -11.49 -0.80
C SER A 213 -16.60 -10.26 -1.52
N TYR A 214 -17.27 -9.42 -0.74
CA TYR A 214 -17.63 -8.06 -1.09
C TYR A 214 -17.06 -7.11 -0.03
N ASN A 215 -16.31 -6.12 -0.47
CA ASN A 215 -15.74 -5.09 0.38
C ASN A 215 -16.14 -3.69 -0.11
N ARG A 216 -16.61 -2.85 0.81
CA ARG A 216 -16.94 -1.45 0.54
C ARG A 216 -16.10 -0.53 1.41
N TYR A 217 -15.61 0.54 0.83
CA TYR A 217 -14.93 1.65 1.49
C TYR A 217 -15.55 2.96 0.99
N LYS A 218 -15.90 3.88 1.88
CA LYS A 218 -16.32 5.24 1.53
C LYS A 218 -15.80 6.20 2.59
N ASP A 219 -14.89 7.09 2.21
CA ASP A 219 -14.42 8.18 3.07
C ASP A 219 -14.77 9.53 2.44
N GLY A 220 -15.63 10.30 3.10
CA GLY A 220 -16.08 11.59 2.58
C GLY A 220 -16.55 12.58 3.63
N GLY A 221 -16.70 13.83 3.23
CA GLY A 221 -17.12 14.93 4.09
C GLY A 221 -17.08 16.26 3.34
N ASN A 222 -17.54 17.31 4.02
CA ASN A 222 -17.40 18.70 3.58
C ASN A 222 -15.97 19.14 3.88
N ARG A 223 -15.06 18.88 2.94
CA ARG A 223 -13.62 18.96 3.18
C ARG A 223 -12.88 19.47 1.95
N GLN A 224 -11.69 20.00 2.15
CA GLN A 224 -10.78 20.37 1.09
C GLN A 224 -10.57 19.17 0.15
N LEU A 225 -10.66 19.40 -1.16
CA LEU A 225 -10.48 18.33 -2.15
C LEU A 225 -9.05 17.74 -2.12
N SER A 226 -8.03 18.60 -1.95
CA SER A 226 -6.62 18.23 -1.93
C SER A 226 -6.16 17.78 -0.54
N GLY A 227 -6.21 16.48 -0.26
CA GLY A 227 -5.88 15.93 1.06
C GLY A 227 -4.43 16.08 1.47
N GLU A 228 -3.49 16.03 0.52
CA GLU A 228 -2.07 16.19 0.82
C GLU A 228 -1.68 17.63 1.18
N LYS A 229 -2.43 18.64 0.70
CA LYS A 229 -2.10 20.06 0.87
C LYS A 229 -2.29 20.52 2.31
N VAL A 230 -1.81 21.73 2.60
CA VAL A 230 -2.06 22.36 3.90
C VAL A 230 -3.55 22.64 4.03
N GLY A 231 -4.10 22.24 5.18
CA GLY A 231 -5.48 22.54 5.52
C GLY A 231 -5.63 23.90 6.18
N THR A 232 -6.88 24.30 6.36
CA THR A 232 -7.30 25.53 7.04
C THR A 232 -8.29 25.21 8.16
N GLU A 233 -8.59 26.22 8.98
CA GLU A 233 -9.70 26.19 9.94
C GLU A 233 -11.07 26.39 9.28
N ASP A 234 -11.11 26.56 7.96
CA ASP A 234 -12.34 26.74 7.20
C ASP A 234 -13.17 25.45 7.19
N THR A 235 -14.47 25.60 7.38
CA THR A 235 -15.47 24.52 7.34
C THR A 235 -16.38 24.61 6.12
N ASP A 236 -16.30 25.69 5.34
CA ASP A 236 -17.10 25.91 4.14
C ASP A 236 -16.42 25.25 2.93
N ASN A 237 -16.46 23.93 2.89
CA ASN A 237 -15.92 23.15 1.78
C ASN A 237 -17.01 22.30 1.16
N ASP A 238 -16.96 22.18 -0.16
CA ASP A 238 -17.85 21.30 -0.88
C ASP A 238 -17.63 19.82 -0.47
N TYR A 239 -18.71 19.07 -0.34
CA TYR A 239 -18.71 17.64 -0.14
C TYR A 239 -17.95 16.92 -1.26
N ASN A 240 -17.03 16.07 -0.83
CA ASN A 240 -16.41 15.07 -1.68
C ASN A 240 -16.16 13.78 -0.92
N SER A 241 -16.12 12.68 -1.66
CA SER A 241 -15.84 11.35 -1.08
C SER A 241 -15.04 10.48 -2.02
N ILE A 242 -14.08 9.73 -1.49
CA ILE A 242 -13.39 8.65 -2.19
C ILE A 242 -14.02 7.33 -1.75
N SER A 243 -14.49 6.53 -2.71
CA SER A 243 -15.16 5.27 -2.46
C SER A 243 -14.52 4.14 -3.27
N ARG A 244 -14.69 2.91 -2.79
CA ARG A 244 -14.30 1.67 -3.47
C ARG A 244 -15.32 0.57 -3.17
N ASP A 245 -15.78 -0.10 -4.21
CA ASP A 245 -16.56 -1.34 -4.12
C ASP A 245 -15.78 -2.46 -4.81
N THR A 246 -15.49 -3.54 -4.08
CA THR A 246 -14.66 -4.65 -4.55
C THR A 246 -15.40 -5.97 -4.37
N PHE A 247 -15.46 -6.77 -5.44
CA PHE A 247 -15.97 -8.13 -5.44
C PHE A 247 -14.83 -9.08 -5.81
N THR A 248 -14.66 -10.16 -5.05
CA THR A 248 -13.66 -11.19 -5.35
C THR A 248 -14.26 -12.60 -5.30
N LEU A 249 -13.75 -13.46 -6.17
CA LEU A 249 -13.93 -14.90 -6.16
C LEU A 249 -12.55 -15.54 -6.20
N ASN A 250 -12.17 -16.17 -5.10
CA ASN A 250 -10.94 -16.93 -4.98
C ASN A 250 -11.27 -18.43 -4.93
N TYR A 251 -10.49 -19.24 -5.64
CA TYR A 251 -10.60 -20.70 -5.66
C TYR A 251 -9.22 -21.33 -5.47
N GLU A 252 -9.15 -22.30 -4.57
CA GLU A 252 -7.96 -23.14 -4.36
C GLU A 252 -8.36 -24.61 -4.54
N TYR A 253 -7.62 -25.31 -5.39
CA TYR A 253 -7.67 -26.75 -5.54
C TYR A 253 -6.32 -27.36 -5.19
N LYS A 254 -6.28 -28.03 -4.05
CA LYS A 254 -5.08 -28.66 -3.49
C LYS A 254 -5.38 -30.12 -3.16
N PRO A 255 -5.34 -31.03 -4.14
CA PRO A 255 -5.46 -32.46 -3.90
C PRO A 255 -4.23 -33.01 -3.16
N ASP A 256 -4.29 -34.28 -2.75
CA ASP A 256 -3.14 -35.05 -2.27
C ASP A 256 -2.20 -35.42 -3.44
N ASN A 257 -1.73 -34.41 -4.18
CA ASN A 257 -0.81 -34.52 -5.30
C ASN A 257 0.09 -33.29 -5.32
N GLU A 258 1.39 -33.52 -5.11
CA GLU A 258 2.43 -32.49 -5.07
C GLU A 258 2.60 -31.72 -6.39
N LEU A 259 2.13 -32.27 -7.52
CA LEU A 259 2.17 -31.61 -8.83
C LEU A 259 1.04 -30.60 -9.04
N VAL A 260 -0.01 -30.66 -8.21
CA VAL A 260 -1.24 -29.89 -8.43
C VAL A 260 -1.55 -29.06 -7.19
N ASN A 261 -1.42 -27.75 -7.35
CA ASN A 261 -1.90 -26.77 -6.40
C ASN A 261 -2.37 -25.57 -7.22
N VAL A 262 -3.64 -25.62 -7.61
CA VAL A 262 -4.25 -24.60 -8.47
C VAL A 262 -4.82 -23.50 -7.60
N LYS A 263 -4.45 -22.26 -7.91
CA LYS A 263 -5.07 -21.07 -7.36
C LYS A 263 -5.64 -20.25 -8.50
N ALA A 264 -6.90 -19.85 -8.37
CA ALA A 264 -7.57 -18.96 -9.28
C ALA A 264 -8.20 -17.80 -8.51
N ASN A 265 -8.09 -16.60 -9.05
CA ASN A 265 -8.73 -15.40 -8.54
C ASN A 265 -9.45 -14.70 -9.69
N ALA A 266 -10.63 -14.17 -9.44
CA ALA A 266 -11.34 -13.26 -10.34
C ALA A 266 -11.92 -12.12 -9.52
N TYR A 267 -11.85 -10.90 -10.03
CA TYR A 267 -12.30 -9.73 -9.29
C TYR A 267 -12.90 -8.63 -10.18
N TYR A 268 -13.68 -7.78 -9.53
CA TYR A 268 -14.11 -6.49 -10.05
C TYR A 268 -13.98 -5.44 -8.94
N ASN A 269 -13.43 -4.28 -9.27
CA ASN A 269 -13.18 -3.20 -8.33
C ASN A 269 -13.53 -1.86 -8.98
N LYS A 270 -14.51 -1.15 -8.41
CA LYS A 270 -14.92 0.20 -8.85
C LYS A 270 -14.50 1.21 -7.79
N GLN A 271 -13.50 2.02 -8.11
CA GLN A 271 -13.04 3.12 -7.28
C GLN A 271 -13.57 4.43 -7.86
N TYR A 272 -14.11 5.32 -7.02
CA TYR A 272 -14.68 6.58 -7.51
C TYR A 272 -14.60 7.74 -6.53
N LEU A 273 -14.39 8.94 -7.07
CA LEU A 273 -14.46 10.22 -6.37
C LEU A 273 -15.79 10.88 -6.69
N THR A 274 -16.65 11.09 -5.69
CA THR A 274 -17.85 11.92 -5.84
C THR A 274 -17.54 13.35 -5.45
N ARG A 275 -18.00 14.31 -6.27
CA ARG A 275 -18.01 15.74 -5.95
C ARG A 275 -19.44 16.25 -6.05
N GLU A 276 -19.90 16.98 -5.04
CA GLU A 276 -21.24 17.57 -5.08
C GLU A 276 -21.36 18.68 -6.14
N SER A 277 -22.56 19.24 -6.27
CA SER A 277 -22.80 20.37 -7.18
C SER A 277 -22.06 21.60 -6.71
N THR A 278 -21.30 22.26 -7.60
CA THR A 278 -20.47 23.42 -7.24
C THR A 278 -20.65 24.55 -8.24
N ASN A 279 -20.59 25.80 -7.78
CA ASN A 279 -20.56 26.95 -8.69
C ASN A 279 -19.12 27.33 -9.02
N GLY A 280 -18.88 27.78 -10.24
CA GLY A 280 -17.58 28.24 -10.68
C GLY A 280 -17.67 29.35 -11.72
N THR A 281 -16.51 29.83 -12.13
CA THR A 281 -16.38 30.81 -13.21
C THR A 281 -15.44 30.26 -14.25
N ASP A 282 -15.92 30.17 -15.49
CA ASP A 282 -15.11 29.75 -16.62
C ASP A 282 -14.05 30.82 -16.92
N ARG A 283 -12.79 30.42 -16.93
CA ARG A 283 -11.66 31.36 -17.04
C ARG A 283 -11.53 31.99 -18.43
N THR A 284 -12.13 31.41 -19.46
CA THR A 284 -12.00 31.86 -20.85
C THR A 284 -13.14 32.80 -21.22
N SER A 285 -14.36 32.40 -20.87
CA SER A 285 -15.58 33.15 -21.18
C SER A 285 -16.00 34.12 -20.07
N ASN A 286 -15.42 34.03 -18.88
CA ASN A 286 -15.85 34.72 -17.65
C ASN A 286 -17.33 34.46 -17.27
N LEU A 287 -17.96 33.45 -17.86
CA LEU A 287 -19.32 33.04 -17.50
C LEU A 287 -19.27 32.26 -16.19
N THR A 288 -20.16 32.59 -15.26
CA THR A 288 -20.41 31.71 -14.12
C THR A 288 -21.16 30.47 -14.60
N TYR A 289 -20.94 29.35 -13.91
CA TYR A 289 -21.62 28.10 -14.21
C TYR A 289 -21.97 27.36 -12.92
N THR A 290 -22.95 26.49 -13.01
CA THR A 290 -23.23 25.46 -12.01
C THR A 290 -22.78 24.11 -12.56
N GLU A 291 -21.81 23.49 -11.90
CA GLU A 291 -21.46 22.10 -12.15
C GLU A 291 -22.41 21.19 -11.38
N PRO A 292 -22.99 20.18 -12.04
CA PRO A 292 -23.78 19.16 -11.36
C PRO A 292 -22.92 18.31 -10.42
N GLN A 293 -23.54 17.45 -9.64
CA GLN A 293 -22.82 16.36 -8.99
C GLN A 293 -22.13 15.49 -10.05
N ARG A 294 -20.88 15.08 -9.76
CA ARG A 294 -20.05 14.27 -10.66
C ARG A 294 -19.42 13.11 -9.91
N LYS A 295 -19.20 12.01 -10.62
CA LYS A 295 -18.34 10.91 -10.19
C LYS A 295 -17.21 10.75 -11.20
N TYR A 296 -16.00 10.65 -10.69
CA TYR A 296 -14.81 10.27 -11.46
C TYR A 296 -14.49 8.83 -11.06
N ILE A 297 -14.56 7.92 -12.01
CA ILE A 297 -14.58 6.48 -11.79
C ILE A 297 -13.36 5.85 -12.46
N ASN A 298 -12.70 4.95 -11.73
CA ASN A 298 -11.72 4.03 -12.27
C ASN A 298 -12.19 2.61 -11.93
N SER A 299 -12.53 1.84 -12.95
CA SER A 299 -12.98 0.44 -12.80
C SER A 299 -11.83 -0.47 -13.20
N THR A 300 -11.64 -1.55 -12.44
CA THR A 300 -10.67 -2.60 -12.75
C THR A 300 -11.31 -3.97 -12.59
N SER A 301 -11.13 -4.81 -13.60
CA SER A 301 -11.51 -6.22 -13.53
C SER A 301 -10.32 -7.09 -13.92
N GLY A 302 -10.25 -8.31 -13.40
CA GLY A 302 -9.13 -9.16 -13.72
C GLY A 302 -9.28 -10.58 -13.21
N MET A 303 -8.34 -11.40 -13.65
CA MET A 303 -8.21 -12.78 -13.21
C MET A 303 -6.74 -13.15 -13.09
N ASP A 304 -6.47 -14.14 -12.25
CA ASP A 304 -5.18 -14.83 -12.14
C ASP A 304 -5.47 -16.32 -12.02
N LEU A 305 -4.77 -17.15 -12.79
CA LEU A 305 -4.84 -18.60 -12.73
C LEU A 305 -3.42 -19.16 -12.73
N ARG A 306 -3.08 -19.91 -11.69
CA ARG A 306 -1.76 -20.53 -11.55
C ARG A 306 -1.83 -21.92 -10.98
N ASN A 307 -0.82 -22.71 -11.30
CA ASN A 307 -0.54 -23.98 -10.65
C ASN A 307 0.89 -23.96 -10.08
N SER A 308 1.07 -24.53 -8.90
CA SER A 308 2.40 -24.85 -8.36
C SER A 308 2.58 -26.37 -8.32
N SER A 309 3.72 -26.85 -8.83
CA SER A 309 4.14 -28.25 -8.85
C SER A 309 5.45 -28.43 -8.10
N LEU A 310 5.52 -29.41 -7.21
CA LEU A 310 6.76 -29.86 -6.56
C LEU A 310 7.29 -31.10 -7.28
N LEU A 311 8.53 -31.03 -7.77
CA LEU A 311 9.20 -32.04 -8.59
C LEU A 311 10.65 -32.22 -8.11
N GLY A 312 10.86 -33.09 -7.12
CA GLY A 312 12.16 -33.25 -6.48
C GLY A 312 12.62 -31.93 -5.87
N ILE A 313 13.76 -31.40 -6.32
CA ILE A 313 14.30 -30.12 -5.85
C ILE A 313 13.58 -28.88 -6.40
N HIS A 314 12.66 -29.06 -7.36
CA HIS A 314 12.01 -27.96 -8.08
C HIS A 314 10.64 -27.65 -7.49
N LYS A 315 10.36 -26.36 -7.28
CA LYS A 315 9.02 -25.82 -7.09
C LYS A 315 8.69 -24.90 -8.25
N ILE A 316 7.98 -25.47 -9.22
CA ILE A 316 7.61 -24.80 -10.47
C ILE A 316 6.22 -24.19 -10.32
N THR A 317 6.12 -22.87 -10.42
CA THR A 317 4.85 -22.13 -10.46
C THR A 317 4.69 -21.49 -11.83
N PHE A 318 3.58 -21.77 -12.51
CA PHE A 318 3.28 -21.20 -13.80
C PHE A 318 1.81 -20.78 -13.87
N GLY A 319 1.53 -19.77 -14.70
CA GLY A 319 0.19 -19.22 -14.78
C GLY A 319 0.02 -18.12 -15.80
N THR A 320 -1.19 -17.58 -15.77
CA THR A 320 -1.61 -16.43 -16.58
C THR A 320 -2.45 -15.50 -15.74
N ASP A 321 -2.39 -14.21 -16.05
CA ASP A 321 -3.27 -13.20 -15.47
C ASP A 321 -3.72 -12.21 -16.54
N TYR A 322 -4.82 -11.55 -16.23
CA TYR A 322 -5.43 -10.53 -17.07
C TYR A 322 -5.92 -9.38 -16.20
N THR A 323 -5.77 -8.16 -16.67
CA THR A 323 -6.41 -6.99 -16.08
C THR A 323 -6.95 -6.08 -17.17
N HIS A 324 -8.18 -5.62 -16.98
CA HIS A 324 -8.79 -4.51 -17.67
C HIS A 324 -8.96 -3.34 -16.70
N GLU A 325 -8.60 -2.14 -17.13
CA GLU A 325 -8.75 -0.89 -16.39
C GLU A 325 -9.35 0.17 -17.30
N GLU A 326 -10.34 0.93 -16.81
CA GLU A 326 -11.05 1.96 -17.58
C GLU A 326 -11.37 3.18 -16.71
N GLN A 327 -11.41 4.35 -17.35
CA GLN A 327 -11.74 5.63 -16.72
C GLN A 327 -13.05 6.19 -17.25
N GLU A 328 -13.87 6.74 -16.35
CA GLU A 328 -15.13 7.37 -16.69
C GLU A 328 -15.39 8.60 -15.82
N ILE A 329 -16.05 9.60 -16.38
CA ILE A 329 -16.71 10.68 -15.66
C ILE A 329 -18.22 10.53 -15.90
N GLU A 330 -18.99 10.42 -14.82
CA GLU A 330 -20.46 10.47 -14.84
C GLU A 330 -20.91 11.80 -14.20
N ALA A 331 -21.83 12.52 -14.82
CA ALA A 331 -22.48 13.70 -14.25
C ALA A 331 -24.00 13.50 -14.17
N ASP A 332 -24.60 13.91 -13.05
CA ASP A 332 -26.04 13.68 -12.82
C ASP A 332 -26.92 14.46 -13.83
N THR A 333 -26.46 15.63 -14.29
CA THR A 333 -27.13 16.46 -15.30
C THR A 333 -26.09 17.24 -16.12
N LEU A 334 -26.52 18.23 -16.92
CA LEU A 334 -25.61 19.08 -17.69
C LEU A 334 -25.05 20.22 -16.84
N ARG A 335 -23.80 20.63 -17.09
CA ARG A 335 -23.31 21.94 -16.63
C ARG A 335 -24.15 23.05 -17.28
N VAL A 336 -24.55 24.04 -16.50
CA VAL A 336 -25.33 25.20 -16.98
C VAL A 336 -24.52 26.48 -16.78
N TYR A 337 -24.34 27.26 -17.84
CA TYR A 337 -23.67 28.56 -17.79
C TYR A 337 -24.70 29.69 -17.56
N SER A 338 -24.24 30.85 -17.09
CA SER A 338 -25.08 32.03 -16.82
C SER A 338 -25.80 32.60 -18.04
N ASN A 339 -25.35 32.26 -19.25
CA ASN A 339 -26.02 32.59 -20.52
C ASN A 339 -27.00 31.50 -20.99
N ASN A 340 -27.34 30.54 -20.12
CA ASN A 340 -28.20 29.38 -20.38
C ASN A 340 -27.68 28.36 -21.41
N THR A 341 -26.41 28.44 -21.81
CA THR A 341 -25.79 27.34 -22.56
C THR A 341 -25.48 26.17 -21.63
N THR A 342 -25.43 24.96 -22.18
CA THR A 342 -25.16 23.74 -21.40
C THR A 342 -24.00 22.93 -21.97
N LYS A 343 -23.36 22.11 -21.12
CA LYS A 343 -22.29 21.19 -21.52
C LYS A 343 -22.49 19.84 -20.84
N ASN A 344 -22.43 18.75 -21.61
CA ASN A 344 -22.32 17.42 -21.04
C ASN A 344 -20.91 17.22 -20.47
N LEU A 345 -20.83 16.72 -19.24
CA LEU A 345 -19.57 16.41 -18.57
C LEU A 345 -19.28 14.90 -18.54
N ASP A 346 -20.22 14.06 -19.01
CA ASP A 346 -19.96 12.63 -19.16
C ASP A 346 -18.80 12.41 -20.12
N PHE A 347 -17.88 11.52 -19.75
CA PHE A 347 -16.68 11.28 -20.53
C PHE A 347 -16.10 9.89 -20.28
N GLU A 348 -15.90 9.13 -21.35
CA GLU A 348 -15.13 7.88 -21.33
C GLU A 348 -13.66 8.22 -21.60
N GLY A 349 -12.79 7.87 -20.66
CA GLY A 349 -11.38 8.23 -20.66
C GLY A 349 -10.49 7.19 -21.33
N GLY A 350 -9.37 6.88 -20.68
CA GLY A 350 -8.44 5.86 -21.15
C GLY A 350 -8.85 4.46 -20.73
N GLU A 351 -8.40 3.48 -21.51
CA GLU A 351 -8.50 2.05 -21.18
C GLU A 351 -7.13 1.37 -21.23
N ILE A 352 -6.94 0.36 -20.40
CA ILE A 352 -5.80 -0.57 -20.43
C ILE A 352 -6.32 -2.00 -20.46
N ASN A 353 -5.79 -2.79 -21.36
CA ASN A 353 -5.92 -4.25 -21.34
C ASN A 353 -4.52 -4.85 -21.23
N ASN A 354 -4.30 -5.74 -20.26
CA ASN A 354 -3.00 -6.38 -20.09
C ASN A 354 -3.16 -7.88 -19.82
N HIS A 355 -2.34 -8.68 -20.49
CA HIS A 355 -2.27 -10.12 -20.38
C HIS A 355 -0.86 -10.55 -20.00
N GLY A 356 -0.74 -11.35 -18.95
CA GLY A 356 0.50 -11.94 -18.48
C GLY A 356 0.56 -13.44 -18.68
N LEU A 357 1.74 -13.94 -19.07
CA LEU A 357 2.13 -15.34 -18.95
C LEU A 357 3.41 -15.41 -18.13
N TYR A 358 3.45 -16.28 -17.13
CA TYR A 358 4.60 -16.36 -16.24
C TYR A 358 4.94 -17.79 -15.82
N LEU A 359 6.23 -17.97 -15.53
CA LEU A 359 6.83 -19.18 -15.01
C LEU A 359 7.90 -18.78 -13.99
N GLU A 360 7.92 -19.45 -12.85
CA GLU A 360 8.97 -19.34 -11.83
C GLU A 360 9.32 -20.73 -11.33
N ASP A 361 10.59 -21.07 -11.31
CA ASP A 361 11.14 -22.31 -10.74
C ASP A 361 12.04 -21.96 -9.57
N GLU A 362 11.66 -22.38 -8.37
CA GLU A 362 12.46 -22.29 -7.16
C GLU A 362 13.11 -23.66 -6.90
N MET A 363 14.43 -23.71 -7.07
CA MET A 363 15.24 -24.92 -6.91
C MET A 363 16.00 -24.86 -5.59
N ALA A 364 15.87 -25.89 -4.75
CA ALA A 364 16.63 -26.02 -3.50
C ALA A 364 17.60 -27.20 -3.59
N PHE A 365 18.91 -26.94 -3.53
CA PHE A 365 19.95 -27.97 -3.61
C PHE A 365 21.20 -27.55 -2.83
N ASP A 366 21.81 -28.49 -2.12
CA ASP A 366 22.93 -28.23 -1.21
C ASP A 366 22.64 -27.05 -0.25
N ASN A 367 23.43 -25.98 -0.34
CA ASN A 367 23.27 -24.75 0.41
C ASN A 367 22.63 -23.62 -0.41
N TRP A 368 22.06 -23.93 -1.58
CA TRP A 368 21.50 -22.96 -2.51
C TRP A 368 19.98 -23.04 -2.59
N ILE A 369 19.36 -21.87 -2.69
CA ILE A 369 18.03 -21.71 -3.27
C ILE A 369 18.17 -20.78 -4.47
N VAL A 370 17.91 -21.31 -5.66
CA VAL A 370 17.98 -20.58 -6.93
C VAL A 370 16.56 -20.44 -7.46
N THR A 371 16.07 -19.22 -7.59
CA THR A 371 14.79 -18.94 -8.23
C THR A 371 15.01 -18.31 -9.59
N LEU A 372 14.60 -18.99 -10.65
CA LEU A 372 14.57 -18.47 -12.01
C LEU A 372 13.13 -18.17 -12.39
N GLY A 373 12.87 -16.98 -12.92
CA GLY A 373 11.54 -16.60 -13.37
C GLY A 373 11.56 -15.84 -14.68
N ALA A 374 10.47 -15.93 -15.41
CA ALA A 374 10.24 -15.10 -16.58
C ALA A 374 8.76 -14.81 -16.71
N ARG A 375 8.46 -13.60 -17.20
CA ARG A 375 7.10 -13.17 -17.49
C ARG A 375 7.05 -12.48 -18.84
N TYR A 376 6.07 -12.83 -19.67
CA TYR A 376 5.72 -12.12 -20.87
C TYR A 376 4.45 -11.32 -20.63
N ASP A 377 4.52 -10.00 -20.76
CA ASP A 377 3.38 -9.10 -20.66
C ASP A 377 3.01 -8.55 -22.04
N TYR A 378 1.72 -8.53 -22.35
CA TYR A 378 1.14 -7.87 -23.52
C TYR A 378 0.16 -6.79 -23.06
N TYR A 379 0.51 -5.53 -23.31
CA TYR A 379 -0.17 -4.34 -22.82
C TYR A 379 -0.77 -3.54 -23.97
N LYS A 380 -2.06 -3.24 -23.91
CA LYS A 380 -2.78 -2.45 -24.92
C LYS A 380 -3.47 -1.25 -24.27
N LEU A 381 -3.20 -0.07 -24.82
CA LEU A 381 -3.94 1.16 -24.52
C LEU A 381 -5.16 1.28 -25.44
N GLY A 382 -6.27 1.79 -24.90
CA GLY A 382 -7.52 2.06 -25.59
C GLY A 382 -8.24 3.30 -25.05
N GLY A 383 -9.53 3.43 -25.38
CA GLY A 383 -10.33 4.62 -25.12
C GLY A 383 -9.83 5.80 -25.95
N ILE A 384 -9.50 6.91 -25.29
CA ILE A 384 -8.89 8.10 -25.92
C ILE A 384 -7.42 7.93 -26.31
N TYR A 385 -6.80 6.80 -25.96
CA TYR A 385 -5.41 6.46 -26.26
C TYR A 385 -5.32 5.25 -27.19
N ASN A 386 -4.16 5.03 -27.80
CA ASN A 386 -3.88 3.87 -28.63
C ASN A 386 -2.41 3.47 -28.54
N GLY A 387 -2.12 2.19 -28.29
CA GLY A 387 -0.76 1.71 -28.23
C GLY A 387 -0.71 0.25 -27.83
N THR A 388 0.36 -0.43 -28.23
CA THR A 388 0.59 -1.84 -27.85
C THR A 388 2.06 -2.02 -27.52
N PHE A 389 2.32 -2.60 -26.36
CA PHE A 389 3.65 -2.82 -25.82
C PHE A 389 3.73 -4.26 -25.32
N SER A 390 4.86 -4.90 -25.53
CA SER A 390 5.08 -6.25 -25.02
C SER A 390 6.51 -6.44 -24.55
N GLN A 391 6.71 -7.22 -23.50
CA GLN A 391 8.05 -7.43 -22.94
C GLN A 391 8.17 -8.80 -22.30
N LEU A 392 9.28 -9.48 -22.59
CA LEU A 392 9.75 -10.61 -21.77
C LEU A 392 10.66 -10.06 -20.67
N SER A 393 10.29 -10.35 -19.42
CA SER A 393 10.95 -9.84 -18.21
C SER A 393 11.55 -10.99 -17.41
N PRO A 394 12.85 -11.31 -17.60
CA PRO A 394 13.53 -12.32 -16.80
C PRO A 394 13.76 -11.85 -15.35
N LYS A 395 13.80 -12.82 -14.45
CA LYS A 395 13.93 -12.69 -12.99
C LYS A 395 14.90 -13.73 -12.46
N LEU A 396 15.71 -13.35 -11.47
CA LEU A 396 16.64 -14.23 -10.78
C LEU A 396 16.66 -13.87 -9.30
N ARG A 397 16.54 -14.85 -8.42
CA ARG A 397 16.88 -14.71 -7.01
C ARG A 397 17.82 -15.83 -6.61
N LEU A 398 18.85 -15.48 -5.86
CA LEU A 398 19.83 -16.40 -5.32
C LEU A 398 19.84 -16.26 -3.80
N LYS A 399 19.75 -17.38 -3.09
CA LYS A 399 20.08 -17.48 -1.67
C LYS A 399 21.15 -18.55 -1.50
N TYR A 400 22.19 -18.23 -0.73
CA TYR A 400 23.27 -19.16 -0.42
C TYR A 400 23.53 -19.20 1.08
N GLN A 401 23.39 -20.38 1.68
CA GLN A 401 23.72 -20.63 3.07
C GLN A 401 25.25 -20.78 3.20
N ALA A 402 25.95 -19.67 3.44
CA ALA A 402 27.40 -19.62 3.50
C ALA A 402 27.98 -20.22 4.79
N SER A 403 27.21 -20.24 5.87
CA SER A 403 27.54 -20.93 7.14
C SER A 403 26.27 -21.31 7.89
N GLU A 404 26.33 -21.89 9.09
CA GLU A 404 25.11 -22.17 9.88
C GLU A 404 24.28 -20.91 10.19
N ASN A 405 24.92 -19.74 10.25
CA ASN A 405 24.30 -18.48 10.68
C ASN A 405 24.21 -17.44 9.58
N LEU A 406 24.96 -17.56 8.47
CA LEU A 406 25.02 -16.54 7.42
C LEU A 406 24.37 -17.02 6.13
N THR A 407 23.35 -16.29 5.67
CA THR A 407 22.71 -16.45 4.36
C THR A 407 23.04 -15.25 3.49
N LEU A 408 23.62 -15.47 2.32
CA LEU A 408 23.84 -14.44 1.30
C LEU A 408 22.68 -14.42 0.31
N ARG A 409 22.31 -13.23 -0.17
CA ARG A 409 21.20 -13.03 -1.09
C ARG A 409 21.59 -12.15 -2.27
N SER A 410 21.07 -12.45 -3.44
CA SER A 410 21.09 -11.54 -4.59
C SER A 410 19.80 -11.64 -5.39
N GLY A 411 19.37 -10.55 -5.99
CA GLY A 411 18.17 -10.46 -6.82
C GLY A 411 18.43 -9.64 -8.08
N TYR A 412 17.83 -10.07 -9.18
CA TYR A 412 17.73 -9.35 -10.43
C TYR A 412 16.32 -9.45 -10.97
N GLY A 413 15.81 -8.34 -11.51
CA GLY A 413 14.53 -8.33 -12.20
C GLY A 413 14.49 -7.28 -13.29
N HIS A 414 14.13 -7.70 -14.50
CA HIS A 414 13.82 -6.76 -15.58
C HIS A 414 12.47 -6.09 -15.33
N ILE A 415 12.40 -4.77 -15.48
CA ILE A 415 11.22 -3.95 -15.20
C ILE A 415 10.43 -3.75 -16.50
N PHE A 416 9.12 -3.91 -16.41
CA PHE A 416 8.19 -3.54 -17.47
C PHE A 416 6.89 -2.99 -16.88
N LYS A 417 6.50 -1.80 -17.30
CA LYS A 417 5.20 -1.19 -17.04
C LYS A 417 4.77 -0.39 -18.26
N GLY A 418 3.61 -0.71 -18.82
CA GLY A 418 3.04 0.11 -19.91
C GLY A 418 2.75 1.56 -19.45
N PRO A 419 2.52 2.50 -20.39
CA PRO A 419 2.14 3.87 -20.05
C PRO A 419 0.85 3.87 -19.20
N ALA A 420 0.92 4.36 -17.97
CA ALA A 420 -0.23 4.39 -17.06
C ALA A 420 -1.22 5.49 -17.44
N LEU A 421 -2.51 5.27 -17.18
CA LEU A 421 -3.53 6.30 -17.35
C LEU A 421 -3.26 7.49 -16.41
N GLY A 422 -3.67 8.69 -16.84
CA GLY A 422 -3.61 9.90 -16.03
C GLY A 422 -4.58 9.85 -14.85
N GLU A 423 -4.73 10.95 -14.13
CA GLU A 423 -5.75 11.00 -13.08
C GLU A 423 -7.17 11.11 -13.67
N THR A 424 -8.13 10.37 -13.10
CA THR A 424 -9.52 10.41 -13.59
C THR A 424 -10.17 11.78 -13.39
N LEU A 425 -9.79 12.56 -12.37
CA LEU A 425 -10.38 13.88 -12.13
C LEU A 425 -10.06 14.91 -13.23
N ALA A 426 -8.93 14.78 -13.91
CA ALA A 426 -8.48 15.72 -14.91
C ALA A 426 -8.62 15.20 -16.34
N VAL A 427 -9.10 13.96 -16.52
CA VAL A 427 -9.26 13.38 -17.85
C VAL A 427 -10.31 14.14 -18.64
N ASP A 428 -9.99 14.53 -19.88
CA ASP A 428 -10.92 15.24 -20.74
C ASP A 428 -10.68 15.00 -22.24
N SER A 429 -11.59 15.49 -23.08
CA SER A 429 -11.56 15.31 -24.53
C SER A 429 -10.38 15.99 -25.25
N THR A 430 -9.62 16.82 -24.55
CA THR A 430 -8.45 17.55 -25.06
C THR A 430 -7.13 16.90 -24.66
N ASP A 431 -7.17 15.81 -23.90
CA ASP A 431 -5.99 15.00 -23.59
C ASP A 431 -5.38 14.45 -24.89
N ILE A 432 -4.05 14.57 -25.00
CA ILE A 432 -3.30 14.16 -26.18
C ILE A 432 -2.39 12.97 -25.87
N GLN A 433 -2.27 12.04 -26.80
CA GLN A 433 -1.15 11.09 -26.79
C GLN A 433 -0.02 11.64 -27.64
N THR A 434 1.19 11.72 -27.08
CA THR A 434 2.37 12.12 -27.84
C THR A 434 2.99 10.92 -28.56
N GLY A 435 3.74 11.19 -29.64
CA GLY A 435 4.53 10.16 -30.35
C GLY A 435 5.60 9.49 -29.46
N ASP A 436 6.01 10.15 -28.37
CA ASP A 436 7.01 9.65 -27.41
C ASP A 436 6.40 8.84 -26.26
N THR A 437 5.18 8.33 -26.44
CA THR A 437 4.52 7.46 -25.44
C THR A 437 5.15 6.08 -25.47
N ASN A 438 6.02 5.78 -24.51
CA ASN A 438 6.73 4.50 -24.41
C ASN A 438 6.43 3.77 -23.11
N ALA A 439 6.57 2.44 -23.13
CA ALA A 439 6.60 1.64 -21.91
C ALA A 439 7.81 2.01 -21.04
N GLN A 440 7.61 1.95 -19.73
CA GLN A 440 8.64 2.11 -18.71
C GLN A 440 9.37 0.78 -18.55
N THR A 441 10.68 0.79 -18.84
CA THR A 441 11.52 -0.42 -18.80
C THR A 441 12.77 -0.18 -17.99
N GLY A 442 13.44 -1.23 -17.53
CA GLY A 442 14.68 -1.06 -16.80
C GLY A 442 15.11 -2.31 -16.06
N ASN A 443 15.96 -2.16 -15.05
CA ASN A 443 16.50 -3.29 -14.32
C ASN A 443 16.57 -2.97 -12.83
N ASN A 444 16.26 -3.96 -12.00
CA ASN A 444 16.52 -3.96 -10.57
C ASN A 444 17.64 -4.93 -10.25
N PHE A 445 18.55 -4.52 -9.37
CA PHE A 445 19.61 -5.34 -8.80
C PHE A 445 19.61 -5.18 -7.29
N GLU A 446 19.77 -6.27 -6.56
CA GLU A 446 19.98 -6.24 -5.13
C GLU A 446 20.96 -7.31 -4.65
N VAL A 447 21.66 -7.00 -3.57
CA VAL A 447 22.57 -7.89 -2.86
C VAL A 447 22.44 -7.66 -1.38
N GLY A 448 22.49 -8.72 -0.59
CA GLY A 448 22.28 -8.61 0.85
C GLY A 448 22.71 -9.86 1.58
N PHE A 449 22.53 -9.84 2.89
CA PHE A 449 22.71 -10.99 3.73
C PHE A 449 21.72 -10.97 4.89
N ASP A 450 21.49 -12.14 5.48
CA ASP A 450 20.90 -12.30 6.80
C ASP A 450 21.88 -13.09 7.67
N TYR A 451 22.04 -12.64 8.91
CA TYR A 451 22.89 -13.30 9.90
C TYR A 451 22.08 -13.63 11.16
N ASP A 452 21.96 -14.91 11.47
CA ASP A 452 21.35 -15.43 12.69
C ASP A 452 22.27 -15.17 13.89
N LEU A 453 21.77 -14.36 14.82
CA LEU A 453 22.42 -13.98 16.07
C LEU A 453 21.83 -14.71 17.28
N THR A 454 20.88 -15.64 17.09
CA THR A 454 20.11 -16.28 18.15
C THR A 454 21.01 -16.92 19.20
N LYS A 455 21.97 -17.75 18.76
CA LYS A 455 22.96 -18.38 19.65
C LYS A 455 23.89 -17.35 20.29
N ALA A 456 24.37 -16.37 19.52
CA ALA A 456 25.34 -15.38 19.98
C ALA A 456 24.78 -14.43 21.05
N LEU A 457 23.48 -14.12 20.98
CA LEU A 457 22.79 -13.21 21.89
C LEU A 457 21.98 -13.94 22.97
N ASN A 458 22.02 -15.27 23.02
CA ASN A 458 21.17 -16.08 23.90
C ASN A 458 19.67 -15.70 23.75
N ALA A 459 19.24 -15.42 22.52
CA ALA A 459 17.88 -15.03 22.18
C ALA A 459 17.01 -16.27 21.92
N ASP A 460 15.69 -16.09 21.90
CA ASP A 460 14.77 -17.10 21.37
C ASP A 460 14.69 -17.01 19.84
N ASP A 461 14.86 -15.80 19.31
CA ASP A 461 15.04 -15.48 17.89
C ASP A 461 15.83 -14.18 17.79
N ALA A 462 16.91 -14.15 17.01
CA ALA A 462 17.59 -12.89 16.70
C ALA A 462 18.26 -12.94 15.34
N ILE A 463 18.02 -11.94 14.51
CA ILE A 463 18.52 -11.88 13.14
C ILE A 463 18.86 -10.44 12.76
N VAL A 464 19.99 -10.26 12.07
CA VAL A 464 20.34 -8.99 11.41
C VAL A 464 20.33 -9.19 9.90
N GLY A 465 19.66 -8.29 9.19
CA GLY A 465 19.61 -8.26 7.73
C GLY A 465 20.25 -7.00 7.19
N PHE A 466 20.93 -7.12 6.05
CA PHE A 466 21.39 -6.01 5.23
C PHE A 466 20.97 -6.23 3.79
N ASN A 467 20.64 -5.16 3.09
CA ASN A 467 20.34 -5.17 1.66
C ASN A 467 20.81 -3.86 1.02
N ALA A 468 21.46 -3.96 -0.12
CA ALA A 468 21.74 -2.85 -1.00
C ALA A 468 21.00 -3.09 -2.32
N TYR A 469 20.29 -2.08 -2.81
CA TYR A 469 19.53 -2.17 -4.05
C TYR A 469 19.85 -1.01 -4.98
N ARG A 470 19.64 -1.23 -6.27
CA ARG A 470 19.64 -0.21 -7.32
C ARG A 470 18.66 -0.62 -8.41
N TYR A 471 17.83 0.31 -8.83
CA TYR A 471 17.03 0.14 -10.04
C TYR A 471 17.08 1.37 -10.94
N ASN A 472 16.99 1.14 -12.24
CA ASN A 472 16.77 2.19 -13.24
C ASN A 472 15.44 1.95 -13.94
N VAL A 473 14.79 3.04 -14.34
CA VAL A 473 13.57 3.05 -15.15
C VAL A 473 13.76 4.10 -16.23
N ASP A 474 13.84 3.62 -17.45
CA ASP A 474 13.85 4.42 -18.66
C ASP A 474 12.41 4.78 -19.02
N ASN A 475 12.20 5.93 -19.64
CA ASN A 475 10.88 6.44 -20.03
C ASN A 475 9.88 6.64 -18.87
N TYR A 476 10.39 6.83 -17.64
CA TYR A 476 9.59 7.11 -16.46
C TYR A 476 8.58 8.23 -16.73
N ALA A 477 7.32 7.94 -16.40
CA ALA A 477 6.20 8.85 -16.59
C ALA A 477 5.37 8.89 -15.30
N HIS A 478 5.23 10.09 -14.73
CA HIS A 478 4.36 10.32 -13.58
C HIS A 478 2.98 10.78 -14.03
N THR A 479 1.94 10.08 -13.58
CA THR A 479 0.54 10.15 -14.06
C THR A 479 -0.19 11.47 -13.76
N THR A 480 0.38 12.38 -12.95
CA THR A 480 -0.37 13.46 -12.29
C THR A 480 -0.42 14.81 -13.00
N LYS A 481 0.30 15.02 -14.10
CA LYS A 481 0.62 16.38 -14.58
C LYS A 481 0.25 16.68 -16.02
N ASN A 482 -0.54 15.81 -16.62
CA ASN A 482 -0.46 15.67 -18.06
C ASN A 482 -1.86 15.60 -18.66
N ASN A 483 -2.23 16.69 -19.34
CA ASN A 483 -3.14 16.61 -20.49
C ASN A 483 -2.47 15.86 -21.67
N SER A 484 -1.38 15.12 -21.41
CA SER A 484 -0.56 14.47 -22.42
C SER A 484 0.03 13.15 -21.94
N LEU A 485 -0.37 12.03 -22.53
CA LEU A 485 0.33 10.77 -22.30
C LEU A 485 1.69 10.83 -23.00
N THR A 486 2.78 10.82 -22.22
CA THR A 486 4.16 10.96 -22.73
C THR A 486 5.19 10.47 -21.71
N SER A 487 6.33 9.97 -22.20
CA SER A 487 7.50 9.66 -21.37
C SER A 487 8.21 10.94 -20.94
N GLN A 488 8.55 11.06 -19.65
CA GLN A 488 9.00 12.34 -19.06
C GLN A 488 10.50 12.36 -18.76
N SER A 489 11.04 11.27 -18.20
CA SER A 489 12.42 11.24 -17.70
C SER A 489 12.98 9.82 -17.65
N ASP A 490 14.28 9.67 -17.49
CA ASP A 490 14.90 8.44 -16.98
C ASP A 490 15.23 8.61 -15.50
N ILE A 491 14.97 7.60 -14.68
CA ILE A 491 15.24 7.65 -13.23
C ILE A 491 16.08 6.47 -12.77
N MET A 492 17.02 6.72 -11.88
CA MET A 492 17.79 5.69 -11.18
C MET A 492 17.70 5.95 -9.68
N ILE A 493 17.32 4.93 -8.92
CA ILE A 493 17.26 4.98 -7.46
C ILE A 493 18.10 3.84 -6.90
N TRP A 494 18.82 4.11 -5.82
CA TRP A 494 19.59 3.14 -5.08
C TRP A 494 19.44 3.38 -3.58
N GLY A 495 19.75 2.37 -2.78
CA GLY A 495 19.60 2.51 -1.34
C GLY A 495 20.17 1.37 -0.54
N LEU A 496 20.15 1.56 0.78
CA LEU A 496 20.59 0.61 1.79
C LEU A 496 19.44 0.33 2.75
N GLU A 497 19.34 -0.90 3.19
CA GLU A 497 18.33 -1.36 4.14
C GLU A 497 19.04 -2.21 5.19
N THR A 498 18.86 -1.89 6.46
CA THR A 498 19.33 -2.70 7.58
C THR A 498 18.15 -3.02 8.47
N MET A 499 18.07 -4.26 8.94
CA MET A 499 17.04 -4.71 9.87
C MET A 499 17.69 -5.50 10.99
N PHE A 500 17.14 -5.39 12.19
CA PHE A 500 17.49 -6.24 13.32
C PHE A 500 16.23 -6.61 14.06
N SER A 501 15.97 -7.91 14.21
CA SER A 501 14.92 -8.44 15.06
C SER A 501 15.56 -9.22 16.20
N TYR A 502 15.00 -9.07 17.40
CA TYR A 502 15.42 -9.77 18.59
C TYR A 502 14.20 -10.08 19.44
N LYS A 503 14.12 -11.32 19.92
CA LYS A 503 13.10 -11.79 20.83
C LYS A 503 13.75 -12.61 21.94
N LYS A 504 13.41 -12.28 23.18
CA LYS A 504 13.78 -13.07 24.35
C LYS A 504 12.71 -13.01 25.41
N ASP A 505 12.17 -14.17 25.77
CA ASP A 505 11.11 -14.35 26.76
C ASP A 505 9.89 -13.47 26.43
N LYS A 506 9.79 -12.34 27.13
CA LYS A 506 8.68 -11.39 27.05
C LYS A 506 9.01 -10.13 26.24
N LEU A 507 10.26 -9.95 25.83
CA LEU A 507 10.77 -8.80 25.10
C LEU A 507 10.89 -9.12 23.61
N GLY A 508 10.35 -8.24 22.77
CA GLY A 508 10.64 -8.16 21.35
C GLY A 508 11.20 -6.79 20.99
N LEU A 509 12.18 -6.74 20.10
CA LEU A 509 12.82 -5.53 19.59
C LEU A 509 13.01 -5.65 18.08
N ASN A 510 12.61 -4.62 17.35
CA ASN A 510 12.81 -4.46 15.92
C ASN A 510 13.48 -3.11 15.67
N LEU A 511 14.60 -3.11 14.96
CA LEU A 511 15.29 -1.92 14.50
C LEU A 511 15.36 -1.98 12.98
N SER A 512 15.18 -0.84 12.31
CA SER A 512 15.48 -0.76 10.89
C SER A 512 16.06 0.59 10.52
N HIS A 513 16.93 0.58 9.52
CA HIS A 513 17.39 1.79 8.86
C HIS A 513 17.27 1.65 7.35
N THR A 514 16.70 2.67 6.71
CA THR A 514 16.66 2.81 5.26
C THR A 514 17.42 4.06 4.86
N TYR A 515 18.23 3.95 3.81
CA TYR A 515 18.75 5.07 3.04
C TYR A 515 18.28 4.97 1.58
N THR A 516 17.84 6.09 1.02
CA THR A 516 17.44 6.19 -0.40
C THR A 516 18.09 7.39 -1.04
N ASP A 517 18.67 7.18 -2.22
CA ASP A 517 19.28 8.18 -3.08
C ASP A 517 18.99 7.85 -4.56
N GLY A 518 19.20 8.79 -5.46
CA GLY A 518 18.86 8.62 -6.86
C GLY A 518 19.16 9.85 -7.71
N ARG A 519 18.93 9.71 -9.01
CA ARG A 519 19.05 10.77 -10.01
C ARG A 519 17.96 10.61 -11.06
N GLN A 520 17.46 11.71 -11.56
CA GLN A 520 16.45 11.78 -12.60
C GLN A 520 16.93 12.68 -13.73
N LYS A 521 16.76 12.24 -14.98
CA LYS A 521 17.15 12.96 -16.18
C LYS A 521 15.91 13.27 -17.00
N ASP A 522 15.57 14.54 -17.15
CA ASP A 522 14.46 14.99 -17.99
C ASP A 522 14.75 14.69 -19.47
N LEU A 523 13.82 14.03 -20.17
CA LEU A 523 14.05 13.60 -21.56
C LEU A 523 14.03 14.76 -22.55
N VAL A 524 13.33 15.85 -22.23
CA VAL A 524 13.19 17.01 -23.12
C VAL A 524 14.40 17.94 -23.03
N SER A 525 14.79 18.33 -21.82
CA SER A 525 15.90 19.26 -21.56
C SER A 525 17.26 18.57 -21.40
N GLY A 526 17.28 17.26 -21.12
CA GLY A 526 18.50 16.50 -20.85
C GLY A 526 19.13 16.77 -19.48
N ILE A 527 18.55 17.64 -18.67
CA ILE A 527 19.08 18.03 -17.36
C ILE A 527 18.90 16.90 -16.35
N THR A 528 19.94 16.64 -15.57
CA THR A 528 19.93 15.67 -14.46
C THR A 528 19.78 16.39 -13.13
N TYR A 529 18.92 15.88 -12.26
CA TYR A 529 18.61 16.42 -10.93
C TYR A 529 18.28 15.28 -9.95
N ASP A 530 18.10 15.61 -8.68
CA ASP A 530 17.77 14.62 -7.66
C ASP A 530 16.25 14.37 -7.65
N PRO A 531 15.75 13.13 -7.56
CA PRO A 531 14.35 12.85 -7.28
C PRO A 531 13.99 13.21 -5.83
N LYS A 532 12.70 13.45 -5.54
CA LYS A 532 12.21 13.95 -4.23
C LYS A 532 12.55 13.06 -3.04
N THR A 533 12.92 11.83 -3.30
CA THR A 533 13.23 10.80 -2.31
C THR A 533 14.73 10.63 -2.06
N THR A 534 15.58 11.43 -2.70
CA THR A 534 17.03 11.41 -2.52
C THR A 534 17.50 11.87 -1.14
N ASN A 535 18.63 11.35 -0.67
CA ASN A 535 19.30 11.67 0.60
C ASN A 535 18.46 11.39 1.86
N ILE A 536 17.43 10.55 1.78
CA ILE A 536 16.53 10.29 2.92
C ILE A 536 17.08 9.12 3.74
N HIS A 537 17.38 9.38 5.02
CA HIS A 537 17.60 8.34 6.03
C HIS A 537 16.37 8.21 6.92
N ILE A 538 15.91 6.98 7.16
CA ILE A 538 14.82 6.69 8.11
C ILE A 538 15.29 5.60 9.05
N PHE A 539 15.34 5.89 10.33
CA PHE A 539 15.58 4.90 11.39
C PHE A 539 14.25 4.64 12.10
N LYS A 540 13.88 3.37 12.29
CA LYS A 540 12.69 2.97 13.04
C LYS A 540 13.08 2.00 14.16
N ILE A 541 12.48 2.18 15.32
CA ILE A 541 12.62 1.31 16.49
C ILE A 541 11.23 0.89 16.92
N GLY A 542 10.98 -0.41 17.02
CA GLY A 542 9.79 -0.99 17.63
C GLY A 542 10.21 -1.90 18.78
N ALA A 543 9.60 -1.77 19.95
CA ALA A 543 9.83 -2.65 21.08
C ALA A 543 8.49 -3.05 21.69
N ASN A 544 8.38 -4.31 22.10
CA ASN A 544 7.21 -4.81 22.82
C ASN A 544 7.66 -5.61 24.04
N TYR A 545 6.91 -5.48 25.13
CA TYR A 545 7.21 -6.16 26.38
C TYR A 545 5.94 -6.65 27.07
N GLN A 546 5.84 -7.95 27.28
CA GLN A 546 4.76 -8.55 28.07
C GLN A 546 5.08 -8.36 29.56
N ILE A 547 4.43 -7.41 30.24
CA ILE A 547 4.69 -7.09 31.65
C ILE A 547 4.16 -8.23 32.53
N THR A 548 2.87 -8.52 32.39
CA THR A 548 2.15 -9.61 33.07
C THR A 548 1.33 -10.39 32.04
N LYS A 549 0.53 -11.39 32.43
CA LYS A 549 -0.40 -12.03 31.48
C LYS A 549 -1.49 -11.08 30.95
N GLU A 550 -1.76 -10.01 31.69
CA GLU A 550 -2.83 -9.05 31.39
C GLU A 550 -2.28 -7.78 30.71
N PHE A 551 -1.06 -7.37 31.02
CA PHE A 551 -0.48 -6.12 30.53
C PHE A 551 0.63 -6.35 29.50
N LYS A 552 0.50 -5.71 28.33
CA LYS A 552 1.54 -5.63 27.30
C LYS A 552 1.84 -4.18 26.96
N PHE A 553 3.11 -3.83 26.87
CA PHE A 553 3.58 -2.51 26.47
C PHE A 553 4.20 -2.57 25.08
N ASN A 554 3.92 -1.57 24.24
CA ASN A 554 4.55 -1.38 22.95
C ASN A 554 5.14 0.04 22.86
N TYR A 555 6.30 0.17 22.25
CA TYR A 555 6.98 1.43 21.97
C TYR A 555 7.40 1.45 20.51
N ASN A 556 7.12 2.53 19.80
CA ASN A 556 7.56 2.74 18.43
C ASN A 556 8.19 4.12 18.30
N SER A 557 9.28 4.25 17.55
CA SER A 557 9.86 5.56 17.23
C SER A 557 10.45 5.61 15.85
N GLN A 558 10.48 6.81 15.28
CA GLN A 558 11.08 7.08 13.98
C GLN A 558 11.97 8.31 14.08
N PHE A 559 13.20 8.19 13.57
CA PHE A 559 14.17 9.28 13.48
C PHE A 559 14.55 9.49 12.02
N VAL A 560 14.46 10.74 11.57
CA VAL A 560 14.81 11.15 10.22
C VAL A 560 15.75 12.34 10.34
N PRO A 561 17.06 12.16 10.09
CA PRO A 561 18.01 13.27 10.06
C PRO A 561 17.63 14.32 9.00
N GLY A 562 18.02 15.57 9.21
CA GLY A 562 17.86 16.61 8.18
C GLY A 562 18.78 16.35 6.99
N ASN A 563 18.38 16.82 5.82
CA ASN A 563 19.17 16.71 4.59
C ASN A 563 18.90 17.87 3.63
N GLU A 564 19.58 17.82 2.49
CA GLU A 564 19.44 18.76 1.37
C GLU A 564 19.20 17.95 0.09
N TRP A 565 18.46 18.53 -0.86
CA TRP A 565 18.23 17.92 -2.19
C TRP A 565 18.12 19.00 -3.27
N LEU A 566 18.50 18.65 -4.49
CA LEU A 566 18.46 19.53 -5.67
C LEU A 566 17.24 19.22 -6.54
N SER A 567 16.31 20.16 -6.61
CA SER A 567 15.11 20.04 -7.44
C SER A 567 15.24 20.86 -8.71
N TYR A 568 14.86 20.28 -9.85
CA TYR A 568 14.78 20.98 -11.13
C TYR A 568 13.32 21.30 -11.49
N SER A 569 13.10 22.51 -11.99
CA SER A 569 11.82 22.95 -12.55
C SER A 569 11.96 23.20 -14.05
N SER A 570 11.37 22.32 -14.87
CA SER A 570 11.34 22.48 -16.33
C SER A 570 10.62 23.75 -16.78
N ARG A 571 9.64 24.23 -15.99
CA ARG A 571 8.90 25.46 -16.27
C ARG A 571 9.76 26.71 -16.16
N SER A 572 10.71 26.74 -15.22
CA SER A 572 11.59 27.89 -14.99
C SER A 572 13.01 27.68 -15.50
N GLY A 573 13.36 26.45 -15.91
CA GLY A 573 14.72 26.09 -16.34
C GLY A 573 15.76 26.20 -15.22
N SER A 574 15.35 26.10 -13.96
CA SER A 574 16.22 26.39 -12.80
C SER A 574 16.30 25.22 -11.82
N THR A 575 17.48 24.99 -11.27
CA THR A 575 17.71 24.06 -10.15
C THR A 575 17.72 24.83 -8.83
N THR A 576 16.98 24.35 -7.84
CA THR A 576 16.89 24.94 -6.49
C THR A 576 17.28 23.89 -5.45
N GLU A 577 18.13 24.28 -4.50
CA GLU A 577 18.42 23.47 -3.31
C GLU A 577 17.35 23.70 -2.25
N TYR A 578 16.79 22.62 -1.71
CA TYR A 578 15.87 22.70 -0.57
C TYR A 578 16.44 21.94 0.63
N LYS A 579 16.34 22.56 1.81
CA LYS A 579 16.70 21.95 3.09
C LYS A 579 15.47 21.34 3.75
N ARG A 580 15.56 20.07 4.14
CA ARG A 580 14.51 19.39 4.92
C ARG A 580 14.99 19.19 6.35
N ALA A 581 14.20 19.71 7.29
CA ALA A 581 14.51 19.58 8.71
C ALA A 581 14.41 18.12 9.16
N GLY A 582 15.27 17.72 10.09
CA GLY A 582 15.15 16.42 10.74
C GLY A 582 14.03 16.39 11.78
N TYR A 583 13.55 15.19 12.10
CA TYR A 583 12.53 14.98 13.13
C TYR A 583 12.69 13.64 13.82
N ALA A 584 12.14 13.56 15.03
CA ALA A 584 12.01 12.34 15.81
C ALA A 584 10.60 12.30 16.40
N VAL A 585 9.93 11.17 16.28
CA VAL A 585 8.59 10.93 16.84
C VAL A 585 8.58 9.61 17.60
N HIS A 586 7.80 9.59 18.67
CA HIS A 586 7.77 8.49 19.64
C HIS A 586 6.33 8.19 20.02
N ASP A 587 6.00 6.92 20.03
CA ASP A 587 4.67 6.41 20.30
C ASP A 587 4.76 5.31 21.36
N ILE A 588 3.82 5.32 22.30
CA ILE A 588 3.72 4.30 23.36
C ILE A 588 2.29 3.77 23.41
N ASN A 589 2.13 2.46 23.57
CA ASN A 589 0.83 1.82 23.74
C ASN A 589 0.87 0.82 24.91
N LEU A 590 -0.23 0.74 25.65
CA LEU A 590 -0.47 -0.20 26.73
C LEU A 590 -1.76 -0.96 26.45
N THR A 591 -1.65 -2.27 26.34
CA THR A 591 -2.78 -3.20 26.23
C THR A 591 -3.04 -3.85 27.58
N TYR A 592 -4.30 -3.86 28.00
CA TYR A 592 -4.79 -4.51 29.21
C TYR A 592 -5.90 -5.50 28.88
N ASN A 593 -5.63 -6.79 29.10
CA ASN A 593 -6.53 -7.92 28.93
C ASN A 593 -6.87 -8.50 30.32
N PRO A 594 -7.85 -7.93 31.05
CA PRO A 594 -8.22 -8.38 32.40
C PRO A 594 -8.67 -9.85 32.43
N SER A 595 -8.10 -10.65 33.33
CA SER A 595 -8.57 -12.03 33.53
C SER A 595 -10.01 -12.08 34.10
N SER A 596 -10.44 -11.00 34.77
CA SER A 596 -11.79 -10.86 35.32
C SER A 596 -12.87 -10.56 34.28
N LEU A 597 -12.51 -10.05 33.10
CA LEU A 597 -13.42 -9.79 31.98
C LEU A 597 -12.91 -10.54 30.75
N LYS A 598 -13.33 -11.80 30.62
CA LYS A 598 -12.95 -12.64 29.48
C LYS A 598 -13.27 -11.96 28.16
N ASN A 599 -12.41 -12.18 27.17
CA ASN A 599 -12.57 -11.68 25.80
C ASN A 599 -12.69 -10.15 25.66
N THR A 600 -12.23 -9.40 26.67
CA THR A 600 -12.20 -7.94 26.67
C THR A 600 -10.75 -7.44 26.61
N SER A 601 -10.49 -6.46 25.74
CA SER A 601 -9.19 -5.78 25.63
C SER A 601 -9.37 -4.28 25.72
N PHE A 602 -8.55 -3.62 26.53
CA PHE A 602 -8.43 -2.17 26.60
C PHE A 602 -7.06 -1.74 26.07
N ASN A 603 -7.03 -0.86 25.08
CA ASN A 603 -5.79 -0.31 24.53
C ASN A 603 -5.73 1.20 24.78
N PHE A 604 -4.60 1.65 25.33
CA PHE A 604 -4.30 3.05 25.58
C PHE A 604 -3.00 3.42 24.86
N GLY A 605 -3.01 4.48 24.06
CA GLY A 605 -1.86 4.90 23.28
C GLY A 605 -1.61 6.39 23.36
N ILE A 606 -0.36 6.80 23.19
CA ILE A 606 0.04 8.19 22.95
C ILE A 606 0.94 8.20 21.72
N GLY A 607 0.40 8.63 20.59
CA GLY A 607 1.17 8.92 19.38
C GLY A 607 1.82 10.30 19.44
N ASN A 608 3.02 10.45 18.90
CA ASN A 608 3.80 11.69 18.95
C ASN A 608 3.90 12.26 20.38
N LEU A 609 4.43 11.45 21.29
CA LEU A 609 4.52 11.69 22.73
C LEU A 609 5.05 13.08 23.09
N PHE A 610 6.02 13.59 22.34
CA PHE A 610 6.65 14.90 22.60
C PHE A 610 5.99 16.08 21.86
N ASP A 611 4.85 15.86 21.20
CA ASP A 611 4.12 16.87 20.44
C ASP A 611 4.96 17.56 19.35
N LYS A 612 5.81 16.79 18.65
CA LYS A 612 6.70 17.34 17.63
C LYS A 612 5.88 17.88 16.46
N LYS A 613 6.07 19.16 16.09
CA LYS A 613 5.66 19.69 14.79
C LYS A 613 6.69 19.28 13.73
N TYR A 614 6.26 18.51 12.74
CA TYR A 614 7.14 18.03 11.67
C TYR A 614 6.37 17.82 10.37
N VAL A 615 7.11 17.77 9.27
CA VAL A 615 6.64 17.34 7.95
C VAL A 615 7.56 16.21 7.51
N THR A 616 7.01 15.17 6.89
CA THR A 616 7.83 14.10 6.32
C THR A 616 8.65 14.64 5.16
N HIS A 617 9.78 14.00 4.85
CA HIS A 617 10.66 14.43 3.75
C HIS A 617 10.07 14.26 2.35
N THR A 618 9.01 13.46 2.25
CA THR A 618 8.21 13.20 1.04
C THR A 618 6.91 13.99 1.00
N GLY A 619 6.48 14.54 2.15
CA GLY A 619 5.19 15.21 2.29
C GLY A 619 5.11 16.57 1.60
N PHE A 620 3.88 17.01 1.34
CA PHE A 620 3.61 18.25 0.63
C PHE A 620 4.20 19.48 1.34
N GLY A 621 4.90 20.31 0.57
CA GLY A 621 5.57 21.52 1.03
C GLY A 621 6.98 21.29 1.57
N SER A 622 7.43 20.04 1.77
CA SER A 622 8.82 19.71 2.13
C SER A 622 9.83 20.11 1.05
N GLN A 623 9.35 20.20 -0.20
CA GLN A 623 10.04 20.60 -1.42
C GLN A 623 9.96 22.10 -1.73
N THR A 624 9.57 22.93 -0.76
CA THR A 624 9.45 24.38 -0.98
C THR A 624 10.10 25.16 0.16
N THR A 625 10.56 26.37 -0.14
CA THR A 625 10.95 27.37 0.88
C THR A 625 9.75 28.03 1.54
N SER A 626 8.52 27.71 1.09
CA SER A 626 7.30 28.26 1.64
C SER A 626 7.04 27.76 3.06
N THR A 627 6.31 28.57 3.83
CA THR A 627 5.77 28.16 5.14
C THR A 627 4.58 27.19 4.99
N ASN A 628 4.07 26.99 3.78
CA ASN A 628 2.89 26.20 3.46
C ASN A 628 3.23 24.71 3.38
N LYS A 629 3.49 24.09 4.53
CA LYS A 629 3.86 22.67 4.67
C LYS A 629 2.73 21.88 5.33
N SER A 630 2.44 20.69 4.81
CA SER A 630 1.43 19.80 5.35
C SER A 630 2.01 19.09 6.57
N TYR A 631 1.97 19.77 7.72
CA TYR A 631 2.49 19.23 8.97
C TYR A 631 1.68 18.02 9.42
N GLU A 632 2.38 17.06 9.99
CA GLU A 632 1.81 15.85 10.56
C GLU A 632 1.08 16.13 11.89
N VAL A 633 0.23 15.19 12.29
CA VAL A 633 -0.56 15.30 13.52
C VAL A 633 0.34 15.40 14.75
N GLY A 634 -0.06 16.26 15.68
CA GLY A 634 0.59 16.44 16.96
C GLY A 634 0.38 15.24 17.89
N ARG A 635 0.58 15.46 19.19
CA ARG A 635 0.29 14.47 20.23
C ARG A 635 -1.14 13.99 20.14
N ASN A 636 -1.30 12.67 20.05
CA ASN A 636 -2.56 11.99 19.84
C ASN A 636 -2.77 10.92 20.92
N PHE A 637 -3.66 11.17 21.88
CA PHE A 637 -4.08 10.16 22.85
C PHE A 637 -5.11 9.24 22.20
N LYS A 638 -4.88 7.94 22.25
CA LYS A 638 -5.73 6.91 21.67
C LYS A 638 -6.33 6.05 22.79
N PHE A 639 -7.63 5.81 22.74
CA PHE A 639 -8.33 4.87 23.62
C PHE A 639 -9.13 3.90 22.75
N GLN A 640 -9.10 2.61 23.08
CA GLN A 640 -9.91 1.60 22.40
C GLN A 640 -10.33 0.51 23.38
N VAL A 641 -11.58 0.05 23.25
CA VAL A 641 -12.09 -1.14 23.91
C VAL A 641 -12.60 -2.11 22.86
N SER A 642 -12.23 -3.38 22.99
CA SER A 642 -12.71 -4.48 22.16
C SER A 642 -13.34 -5.55 23.05
N TYR A 643 -14.50 -6.07 22.65
CA TYR A 643 -15.18 -7.18 23.31
C TYR A 643 -15.59 -8.24 22.29
N LYS A 644 -15.18 -9.49 22.49
CA LYS A 644 -15.57 -10.65 21.69
C LYS A 644 -16.51 -11.56 22.50
N PHE A 645 -17.62 -12.01 21.93
CA PHE A 645 -18.62 -12.82 22.63
C PHE A 645 -19.16 -13.97 21.79
#